data_AF-A0A9D5VPV8-F1
#
_entry.id   AF-A0A9D5VPV8-F1
#
_cell.length_a   1.000
_cell.length_b   1.000
_cell.length_c   1.000
_cell.angle_alpha   90.00
_cell.angle_beta   90.00
_cell.angle_gamma   90.00
#
_symmetry.space_group_name_H-M   'P 1'
#
loop_
_entity.id
_entity.type
_entity.pdbx_description
1 polymer ?
#
loop_
_entity_poly.entity_id
_entity_poly.type
_entity_poly.pdbx_seq_one_letter_code
_entity_poly.pdbx_strand_id
1 'polypeptide(L)'
;MNLQKIVFIFGFTLISTLTLVMVNLSAGEISKDQLASAIRDRITSVDEYAFIRNWALEQPEASRPQVYLFGGAATAYASYINRHAKKGDLGAADKEIDISDIYDLVQDVDIVIDGTPEQAQELQQQLDKNFPALQGGSDKSLWEVRPLRHTMGPKEALLNNPEIAKQHTDSLSSGFIEITKNSPAHMTEIRDLADWKDATTTADSYLEDVRQGQNSYRFNPKHGETTRAKNGMNPPIISVLRYFIKASQYGAYKIPDESKKSLMKIIANTKASDFENSYVQTWLAYNIKKLFMNASDLNKTWEMLDQYGVRKMLAGLTYSEDKQGGGGIGLADWFNRESLAELLISKDAKVQTIEEYLSKLGYSKSDYLDDGVKMHGWVLSHEVKDYYAFASMTKNPENKINAFISRAGKVGEAAVAGDGFYTVIGTKGASTAGNTGLTIHLAVADPQAKYGIDFKEGAQSNHLVIKNRNMLKVIHEDLSLGVADFLSQILEGKYVEIDTTVDMAVKKKLERTLIRHLKNPSERDIENMIPLISSAFKQGKDGEQLKIIQGTIFDYVLKLKVPAAKLEWPLDYFKSKRFTLSTLEEFLKGKSKEYVEKSFELFKTALADQEAKLGSKVIKMYRDSKSGSESSKWLLQALSMMDVHSLSASDRAEILTLLKESTPERIPELVKTVSRLIDTASDKDFILSLYQAARNGFKGASLLLNQLLDKNVLTSLYEDVIANDNGALKDLLFGATIPLEKQKELKIAKSDVLKQLPAAVIVDAVEQLDYDPGRKQMASLLLQAIENDNINLISLLEKKHPHTMKKIVPSFISKEGATLLRKMLSERPSSCKSGAEWLVANGVSLRDEAFTEGAPSLLTLSLGVLPKEVSLSIMKQSTSWDSPSSNTSPLYLTIKKLSSDQMQREKVKQSESYLNLRELILAMLEHRQASANDYASLLGPAVKSGDRDIIQNILQKGANAAKAVDMNGDPILFEVVKSGDVELFKLLLTAGADPYATNKKGKTLLMAVIEDQNRKRADVDKEFFNLLLNYNNLNVTCDQQYNMDALMFAIKKKDHFYIETLLKKGVDLSHRDATRAMLEAQIADAGANNPYASFASTILKTFFSGSK
;
A
#
# COMPACT_ATOMS: atom_id res chain seq x y z
N MET A 1 23.93 -16.37 -60.61
CA MET A 1 23.78 -15.56 -59.38
C MET A 1 22.58 -16.08 -58.60
N ASN A 2 22.79 -16.80 -57.52
CA ASN A 2 22.77 -18.26 -57.60
C ASN A 2 21.58 -18.77 -56.79
N LEU A 3 20.82 -19.70 -57.37
CA LEU A 3 19.77 -20.48 -56.70
C LEU A 3 20.25 -21.05 -55.35
N GLN A 4 21.56 -21.34 -55.23
CA GLN A 4 22.19 -21.76 -53.98
C GLN A 4 22.01 -20.76 -52.83
N LYS A 5 22.03 -19.43 -53.04
CA LYS A 5 21.79 -18.46 -51.95
C LYS A 5 20.32 -18.43 -51.53
N ILE A 6 19.39 -18.63 -52.45
CA ILE A 6 17.95 -18.70 -52.13
C ILE A 6 17.63 -20.00 -51.39
N VAL A 7 18.20 -21.13 -51.82
CA VAL A 7 18.08 -22.42 -51.13
C VAL A 7 18.79 -22.39 -49.76
N PHE A 8 19.91 -21.68 -49.61
CA PHE A 8 20.55 -21.52 -48.32
C PHE A 8 19.75 -20.61 -47.38
N ILE A 9 19.19 -19.51 -47.88
CA ILE A 9 18.36 -18.60 -47.07
C ILE A 9 17.06 -19.29 -46.68
N PHE A 10 16.32 -19.88 -47.63
CA PHE A 10 15.09 -20.63 -47.33
C PHE A 10 15.36 -21.90 -46.52
N GLY A 11 16.47 -22.59 -46.75
CA GLY A 11 16.90 -23.72 -45.94
C GLY A 11 17.21 -23.29 -44.50
N PHE A 12 17.85 -22.14 -44.30
CA PHE A 12 18.13 -21.63 -42.96
C PHE A 12 16.89 -21.06 -42.27
N THR A 13 15.98 -20.37 -42.98
CA THR A 13 14.69 -19.95 -42.40
C THR A 13 13.78 -21.12 -42.14
N LEU A 14 13.74 -22.15 -43.00
CA LEU A 14 12.94 -23.35 -42.79
C LEU A 14 13.53 -24.23 -41.69
N ILE A 15 14.85 -24.37 -41.58
CA ILE A 15 15.50 -25.07 -40.48
C ILE A 15 15.35 -24.26 -39.19
N SER A 16 15.51 -22.93 -39.19
CA SER A 16 15.31 -22.13 -37.96
C SER A 16 13.84 -22.04 -37.57
N THR A 17 12.88 -21.98 -38.49
CA THR A 17 11.46 -22.12 -38.15
C THR A 17 11.11 -23.55 -37.77
N LEU A 18 11.65 -24.60 -38.39
CA LEU A 18 11.48 -25.97 -37.89
C LEU A 18 12.20 -26.19 -36.57
N THR A 19 13.29 -25.49 -36.28
CA THR A 19 13.99 -25.60 -34.99
C THR A 19 13.24 -24.80 -33.94
N LEU A 20 12.67 -23.63 -34.28
CA LEU A 20 11.83 -22.85 -33.37
C LEU A 20 10.45 -23.51 -33.16
N VAL A 21 9.90 -24.14 -34.20
CA VAL A 21 8.67 -24.94 -34.15
C VAL A 21 8.94 -26.29 -33.51
N MET A 22 10.12 -26.92 -33.66
CA MET A 22 10.51 -28.12 -32.90
C MET A 22 10.88 -27.77 -31.45
N VAL A 23 11.50 -26.62 -31.16
CA VAL A 23 11.76 -26.13 -29.79
C VAL A 23 10.45 -25.75 -29.11
N ASN A 24 9.46 -25.22 -29.84
CA ASN A 24 8.11 -24.98 -29.32
C ASN A 24 7.20 -26.22 -29.34
N LEU A 25 7.46 -27.23 -30.18
CA LEU A 25 6.80 -28.55 -30.18
C LEU A 25 7.51 -29.56 -29.27
N SER A 26 8.66 -29.20 -28.70
CA SER A 26 9.40 -29.93 -27.69
C SER A 26 9.42 -29.16 -26.37
N ALA A 27 8.28 -28.58 -25.95
CA ALA A 27 8.00 -28.37 -24.53
C ALA A 27 7.92 -29.76 -23.87
N GLY A 28 9.09 -30.38 -23.73
CA GLY A 28 9.27 -31.81 -23.67
C GLY A 28 8.84 -32.35 -22.34
N GLU A 29 8.13 -33.48 -22.35
CA GLU A 29 7.92 -34.26 -21.15
C GLU A 29 9.29 -34.52 -20.48
N ILE A 30 9.49 -33.94 -19.31
CA ILE A 30 10.62 -34.29 -18.46
C ILE A 30 10.55 -35.80 -18.15
N SER A 31 11.67 -36.51 -18.26
CA SER A 31 11.73 -37.92 -17.87
C SER A 31 11.59 -38.05 -16.35
N LYS A 32 11.20 -39.24 -15.87
CA LYS A 32 11.11 -39.51 -14.44
C LYS A 32 12.45 -39.25 -13.72
N ASP A 33 13.56 -39.64 -14.33
CA ASP A 33 14.90 -39.45 -13.76
C ASP A 33 15.30 -37.98 -13.74
N GLN A 34 15.00 -37.24 -14.81
CA GLN A 34 15.23 -35.79 -14.84
C GLN A 34 14.42 -35.07 -13.77
N LEU A 35 13.16 -35.48 -13.54
CA LEU A 35 12.32 -34.92 -12.49
C LEU A 35 12.88 -35.25 -11.09
N ALA A 36 13.31 -36.50 -10.87
CA ALA A 36 13.94 -36.90 -9.61
C ALA A 36 15.21 -36.07 -9.34
N SER A 37 16.07 -35.90 -10.34
CA SER A 37 17.26 -35.05 -10.26
C SER A 37 16.91 -33.60 -9.94
N ALA A 38 15.92 -33.02 -10.63
CA ALA A 38 15.48 -31.66 -10.39
C ALA A 38 14.95 -31.45 -8.96
N ILE A 39 14.18 -32.40 -8.42
CA ILE A 39 13.67 -32.38 -7.04
C ILE A 39 14.84 -32.38 -6.05
N ARG A 40 15.84 -33.25 -6.27
CA ARG A 40 17.03 -33.35 -5.42
C ARG A 40 17.86 -32.06 -5.45
N ASP A 41 18.20 -31.60 -6.64
CA ASP A 41 19.13 -30.49 -6.83
C ASP A 41 18.55 -29.17 -6.29
N ARG A 42 17.22 -29.07 -6.20
CA ARG A 42 16.50 -27.87 -5.74
C ARG A 42 16.00 -27.96 -4.30
N ILE A 43 16.13 -29.09 -3.61
CA ILE A 43 15.51 -29.20 -2.28
C ILE A 43 16.11 -28.21 -1.28
N THR A 44 17.41 -27.92 -1.39
CA THR A 44 18.09 -26.95 -0.54
C THR A 44 18.04 -25.52 -1.05
N SER A 45 17.41 -25.25 -2.19
CA SER A 45 17.10 -23.86 -2.57
C SER A 45 15.85 -23.32 -1.85
N VAL A 46 15.20 -24.17 -1.04
CA VAL A 46 14.19 -23.77 -0.05
C VAL A 46 14.88 -23.67 1.31
N ASP A 47 14.90 -22.47 1.89
CA ASP A 47 15.65 -22.18 3.12
C ASP A 47 15.22 -23.05 4.31
N GLU A 48 13.92 -23.28 4.45
CA GLU A 48 13.36 -24.10 5.52
C GLU A 48 13.86 -25.55 5.42
N TYR A 49 14.03 -26.07 4.20
CA TYR A 49 14.56 -27.43 3.97
C TYR A 49 16.08 -27.48 4.13
N ALA A 50 16.79 -26.43 3.73
CA ALA A 50 18.21 -26.29 4.03
C ALA A 50 18.44 -26.24 5.55
N PHE A 51 17.59 -25.55 6.31
CA PHE A 51 17.63 -25.56 7.77
C PHE A 51 17.38 -26.95 8.35
N ILE A 52 16.32 -27.64 7.93
CA ILE A 52 16.02 -29.01 8.39
C ILE A 52 17.22 -29.93 8.12
N ARG A 53 17.82 -29.82 6.93
CA ARG A 53 19.00 -30.58 6.54
C ARG A 53 20.18 -30.29 7.47
N ASN A 54 20.48 -29.00 7.71
CA ASN A 54 21.58 -28.60 8.57
C ASN A 54 21.38 -29.06 10.02
N TRP A 55 20.18 -28.87 10.57
CA TRP A 55 19.82 -29.36 11.90
C TRP A 55 20.04 -30.87 12.02
N ALA A 56 19.63 -31.65 11.01
CA ALA A 56 19.86 -33.10 11.02
C ALA A 56 21.37 -33.44 10.93
N LEU A 57 22.15 -32.71 10.15
CA LEU A 57 23.60 -32.93 10.01
C LEU A 57 24.38 -32.59 11.30
N GLU A 58 23.89 -31.65 12.10
CA GLU A 58 24.45 -31.26 13.41
C GLU A 58 24.23 -32.34 14.49
N GLN A 59 23.27 -33.25 14.29
CA GLN A 59 23.07 -34.39 15.20
C GLN A 59 24.26 -35.37 15.15
N PRO A 60 24.59 -36.05 16.26
CA PRO A 60 25.67 -37.02 16.30
C PRO A 60 25.52 -38.09 15.21
N GLU A 61 26.61 -38.45 14.52
CA GLU A 61 26.57 -39.37 13.37
C GLU A 61 25.88 -40.71 13.69
N ALA A 62 26.09 -41.23 14.91
CA ALA A 62 25.47 -42.47 15.39
C ALA A 62 23.94 -42.39 15.61
N SER A 63 23.39 -41.18 15.75
CA SER A 63 21.97 -40.92 16.01
C SER A 63 21.34 -39.92 15.03
N ARG A 64 21.99 -39.72 13.88
CA ARG A 64 21.58 -38.75 12.87
C ARG A 64 20.27 -39.19 12.22
N PRO A 65 19.18 -38.42 12.38
CA PRO A 65 17.89 -38.81 11.83
C PRO A 65 17.81 -38.50 10.33
N GLN A 66 17.05 -39.32 9.59
CA GLN A 66 16.63 -38.98 8.23
C GLN A 66 15.32 -38.20 8.29
N VAL A 67 15.22 -37.11 7.54
CA VAL A 67 14.04 -36.24 7.53
C VAL A 67 13.45 -36.18 6.14
N TYR A 68 12.12 -36.22 6.07
CA TYR A 68 11.36 -36.33 4.83
C TYR A 68 10.19 -35.34 4.79
N LEU A 69 9.90 -34.82 3.60
CA LEU A 69 8.56 -34.33 3.27
C LEU A 69 7.64 -35.54 3.09
N PHE A 70 6.38 -35.44 3.52
CA PHE A 70 5.43 -36.55 3.44
C PHE A 70 4.07 -36.16 2.86
N GLY A 71 3.47 -37.08 2.09
CA GLY A 71 2.09 -36.99 1.61
C GLY A 71 1.81 -35.73 0.80
N GLY A 72 0.93 -34.87 1.33
CA GLY A 72 0.60 -33.60 0.68
C GLY A 72 1.79 -32.65 0.58
N ALA A 73 2.68 -32.66 1.58
CA ALA A 73 3.86 -31.81 1.58
C ALA A 73 4.82 -32.19 0.43
N ALA A 74 5.14 -33.48 0.34
CA ALA A 74 5.97 -34.03 -0.74
C ALA A 74 5.36 -33.75 -2.12
N THR A 75 4.05 -33.98 -2.27
CA THR A 75 3.37 -33.84 -3.55
C THR A 75 3.32 -32.40 -4.04
N ALA A 76 3.11 -31.42 -3.16
CA ALA A 76 3.13 -30.02 -3.55
C ALA A 76 4.51 -29.63 -4.11
N TYR A 77 5.59 -30.02 -3.42
CA TYR A 77 6.96 -29.74 -3.84
C TYR A 77 7.31 -30.41 -5.17
N ALA A 78 7.06 -31.71 -5.31
CA ALA A 78 7.33 -32.43 -6.56
C ALA A 78 6.50 -31.87 -7.74
N SER A 79 5.24 -31.50 -7.49
CA SER A 79 4.38 -30.91 -8.52
C SER A 79 4.86 -29.52 -8.92
N TYR A 80 5.34 -28.71 -7.97
CA TYR A 80 5.96 -27.41 -8.23
C TYR A 80 7.17 -27.57 -9.17
N ILE A 81 8.11 -28.44 -8.81
CA ILE A 81 9.31 -28.70 -9.64
C ILE A 81 8.93 -29.23 -11.02
N ASN A 82 7.97 -30.17 -11.11
CA ASN A 82 7.51 -30.71 -12.39
C ASN A 82 6.93 -29.63 -13.32
N ARG A 83 6.18 -28.67 -12.79
CA ARG A 83 5.62 -27.56 -13.60
C ARG A 83 6.71 -26.64 -14.14
N HIS A 84 7.64 -26.21 -13.29
CA HIS A 84 8.75 -25.33 -13.71
C HIS A 84 9.71 -26.04 -14.66
N ALA A 85 9.92 -27.34 -14.46
CA ALA A 85 10.68 -28.18 -15.37
C ALA A 85 10.09 -28.21 -16.79
N LYS A 86 8.78 -28.41 -16.92
CA LYS A 86 8.09 -28.45 -18.22
C LYS A 86 8.10 -27.11 -18.94
N LYS A 87 8.19 -25.99 -18.21
CA LYS A 87 8.32 -24.64 -18.80
C LYS A 87 9.74 -24.30 -19.26
N GLY A 88 10.75 -25.12 -18.92
CA GLY A 88 12.16 -24.82 -19.20
C GLY A 88 12.79 -23.84 -18.20
N ASP A 89 12.09 -23.50 -17.12
CA ASP A 89 12.45 -22.45 -16.16
C ASP A 89 13.45 -22.92 -15.08
N LEU A 90 14.04 -24.11 -15.23
CA LEU A 90 15.06 -24.64 -14.30
C LEU A 90 16.44 -23.96 -14.45
N GLY A 91 16.55 -22.90 -15.25
CA GLY A 91 17.79 -22.37 -15.82
C GLY A 91 18.81 -21.68 -14.90
N ALA A 92 18.52 -21.43 -13.62
CA ALA A 92 19.53 -20.89 -12.69
C ALA A 92 19.48 -21.62 -11.35
N ALA A 93 20.51 -22.42 -11.03
CA ALA A 93 20.66 -23.10 -9.74
C ALA A 93 20.62 -22.13 -8.54
N ASP A 94 20.87 -20.84 -8.80
CA ASP A 94 20.95 -19.77 -7.80
C ASP A 94 19.61 -19.07 -7.50
N LYS A 95 18.50 -19.44 -8.16
CA LYS A 95 17.18 -18.85 -7.87
C LYS A 95 16.62 -19.44 -6.57
N GLU A 96 16.53 -18.62 -5.53
CA GLU A 96 15.90 -18.91 -4.24
C GLU A 96 14.44 -19.34 -4.46
N ILE A 97 14.00 -20.43 -3.83
CA ILE A 97 12.60 -20.89 -3.88
C ILE A 97 11.96 -20.59 -2.54
N ASP A 98 10.96 -19.71 -2.51
CA ASP A 98 10.24 -19.43 -1.27
C ASP A 98 9.19 -20.52 -1.01
N ILE A 99 9.05 -20.98 0.25
CA ILE A 99 8.08 -22.03 0.59
C ILE A 99 6.63 -21.67 0.23
N SER A 100 6.26 -20.38 0.15
CA SER A 100 4.92 -19.94 -0.27
C SER A 100 4.65 -20.09 -1.77
N ASP A 101 5.70 -20.27 -2.58
CA ASP A 101 5.56 -20.57 -4.00
C ASP A 101 5.20 -22.06 -4.20
N ILE A 102 5.49 -22.89 -3.19
CA ILE A 102 5.21 -24.34 -3.17
C ILE A 102 3.89 -24.65 -2.46
N TYR A 103 3.64 -24.01 -1.31
CA TYR A 103 2.50 -24.28 -0.43
C TYR A 103 1.60 -23.08 -0.26
N ASP A 104 0.29 -23.33 -0.31
CA ASP A 104 -0.68 -22.34 0.15
C ASP A 104 -0.48 -22.09 1.64
N LEU A 105 -0.58 -20.83 2.10
CA LEU A 105 -0.39 -20.44 3.51
C LEU A 105 -1.40 -21.01 4.51
N VAL A 106 -2.30 -21.88 4.04
CA VAL A 106 -3.36 -22.54 4.83
C VAL A 106 -3.18 -24.07 4.78
N GLN A 107 -2.15 -24.56 4.09
CA GLN A 107 -1.79 -25.97 4.04
C GLN A 107 -0.71 -26.29 5.08
N ASP A 108 -0.95 -27.30 5.90
CA ASP A 108 0.06 -27.84 6.81
C ASP A 108 1.21 -28.51 6.02
N VAL A 109 2.44 -28.35 6.51
CA VAL A 109 3.65 -28.96 5.94
C VAL A 109 4.05 -30.16 6.81
N ASP A 110 3.65 -31.34 6.35
CA ASP A 110 3.96 -32.63 6.98
C ASP A 110 5.45 -33.00 6.84
N ILE A 111 6.15 -33.00 7.98
CA ILE A 111 7.55 -33.44 8.11
C ILE A 111 7.59 -34.77 8.88
N VAL A 112 8.29 -35.75 8.31
CA VAL A 112 8.48 -37.06 8.95
C VAL A 112 9.96 -37.27 9.26
N ILE A 113 10.25 -37.69 10.48
CA ILE A 113 11.61 -37.98 10.94
C ILE A 113 11.78 -39.48 11.27
N ASP A 114 12.74 -40.16 10.65
CA ASP A 114 13.20 -41.48 11.10
C ASP A 114 14.17 -41.31 12.26
N GLY A 115 13.61 -40.96 13.42
CA GLY A 115 14.32 -40.64 14.66
C GLY A 115 13.42 -40.84 15.89
N THR A 116 13.87 -40.36 17.05
CA THR A 116 13.11 -40.47 18.31
C THR A 116 12.00 -39.43 18.40
N PRO A 117 10.96 -39.64 19.24
CA PRO A 117 9.94 -38.62 19.51
C PRO A 117 10.52 -37.30 20.03
N GLU A 118 11.60 -37.35 20.81
CA GLU A 118 12.28 -36.17 21.34
C GLU A 118 12.92 -35.35 20.20
N GLN A 119 13.59 -36.02 19.26
CA GLN A 119 14.13 -35.36 18.06
C GLN A 119 13.02 -34.73 17.20
N ALA A 120 11.86 -35.39 17.10
CA ALA A 120 10.70 -34.86 16.38
C ALA A 120 10.16 -33.59 17.06
N GLN A 121 10.04 -33.60 18.39
CA GLN A 121 9.57 -32.46 19.18
C GLN A 121 10.57 -31.30 19.16
N GLU A 122 11.87 -31.60 19.23
CA GLU A 122 12.93 -30.60 19.10
C GLU A 122 12.85 -29.91 17.73
N LEU A 123 12.77 -30.68 16.64
CA LEU A 123 12.66 -30.12 15.30
C LEU A 123 11.38 -29.29 15.14
N GLN A 124 10.23 -29.74 15.67
CA GLN A 124 9.00 -28.95 15.68
C GLN A 124 9.21 -27.60 16.35
N GLN A 125 9.80 -27.58 17.55
CA GLN A 125 10.06 -26.34 18.29
C GLN A 125 11.02 -25.40 17.54
N GLN A 126 12.06 -25.96 16.90
CA GLN A 126 12.99 -25.19 16.09
C GLN A 126 12.31 -24.61 14.85
N LEU A 127 11.46 -25.38 14.17
CA LEU A 127 10.70 -24.88 13.02
C LEU A 127 9.70 -23.81 13.43
N ASP A 128 8.95 -24.01 14.51
CA ASP A 128 7.98 -23.03 15.02
C ASP A 128 8.67 -21.72 15.43
N LYS A 129 9.86 -21.83 16.03
CA LYS A 129 10.66 -20.69 16.47
C LYS A 129 11.30 -19.93 15.32
N ASN A 130 11.94 -20.64 14.38
CA ASN A 130 12.72 -20.02 13.31
C ASN A 130 11.85 -19.68 12.09
N PHE A 131 10.71 -20.36 11.90
CA PHE A 131 9.80 -20.21 10.76
C PHE A 131 8.32 -20.26 11.20
N PRO A 132 7.83 -19.28 11.98
CA PRO A 132 6.44 -19.25 12.44
C PRO A 132 5.41 -19.07 11.30
N ALA A 133 4.17 -19.50 11.53
CA ALA A 133 3.08 -19.44 10.55
C ALA A 133 2.63 -18.00 10.22
N LEU A 134 2.15 -17.79 8.98
CA LEU A 134 1.91 -16.47 8.38
C LEU A 134 0.53 -15.84 8.62
N GLN A 135 -0.40 -16.45 9.36
CA GLN A 135 -1.68 -15.81 9.67
C GLN A 135 -1.62 -15.11 11.03
N GLY A 136 -1.71 -13.77 11.00
CA GLY A 136 -1.79 -12.90 12.18
C GLY A 136 -3.10 -13.06 12.96
N GLY A 137 -3.31 -14.24 13.55
CA GLY A 137 -4.47 -14.52 14.38
C GLY A 137 -4.70 -15.97 14.81
N SER A 138 -3.93 -16.96 14.32
CA SER A 138 -4.03 -18.33 14.83
C SER A 138 -2.70 -18.81 15.38
N ASP A 139 -2.66 -19.19 16.67
CA ASP A 139 -1.55 -19.84 17.37
C ASP A 139 -1.16 -21.23 16.80
N LYS A 140 -1.49 -21.52 15.53
CA LYS A 140 -1.23 -22.81 14.88
C LYS A 140 -0.01 -22.72 13.98
N SER A 141 0.97 -23.58 14.26
CA SER A 141 2.13 -23.79 13.41
C SER A 141 1.73 -24.30 12.02
N LEU A 142 2.46 -23.86 11.00
CA LEU A 142 2.42 -24.40 9.64
C LEU A 142 3.01 -25.82 9.59
N TRP A 143 3.90 -26.14 10.53
CA TRP A 143 4.71 -27.34 10.53
C TRP A 143 4.01 -28.45 11.29
N GLU A 144 3.98 -29.63 10.69
CA GLU A 144 3.53 -30.84 11.34
C GLU A 144 4.64 -31.88 11.35
N VAL A 145 5.47 -31.87 12.39
CA VAL A 145 6.54 -32.86 12.56
C VAL A 145 5.98 -34.12 13.24
N ARG A 146 6.40 -35.30 12.77
CA ARG A 146 6.10 -36.60 13.40
C ARG A 146 7.23 -37.62 13.24
N PRO A 147 7.45 -38.51 14.21
CA PRO A 147 8.34 -39.64 14.04
C PRO A 147 7.74 -40.69 13.10
N LEU A 148 8.58 -41.34 12.29
CA LEU A 148 8.20 -42.33 11.28
C LEU A 148 7.72 -43.65 11.92
N ARG A 149 8.39 -44.07 12.98
CA ARG A 149 8.24 -45.41 13.61
C ARG A 149 7.63 -45.39 15.00
N HIS A 150 7.43 -44.21 15.57
CA HIS A 150 6.93 -44.02 16.92
C HIS A 150 5.61 -43.25 16.90
N THR A 151 4.78 -43.43 17.92
CA THR A 151 3.58 -42.62 18.12
C THR A 151 3.91 -41.42 18.99
N MET A 152 3.41 -40.24 18.64
CA MET A 152 3.62 -38.99 19.38
C MET A 152 2.30 -38.24 19.53
N GLY A 153 1.75 -38.21 20.75
CA GLY A 153 0.42 -37.63 21.01
C GLY A 153 -0.66 -38.28 20.12
N PRO A 154 -1.45 -37.50 19.37
CA PRO A 154 -2.45 -38.02 18.44
C PRO A 154 -1.86 -38.54 17.10
N LYS A 155 -0.55 -38.37 16.86
CA LYS A 155 0.10 -38.76 15.60
C LYS A 155 0.60 -40.20 15.71
N GLU A 156 -0.11 -41.13 15.08
CA GLU A 156 0.28 -42.54 15.02
C GLU A 156 1.54 -42.77 14.16
N ALA A 157 2.33 -43.78 14.52
CA ALA A 157 3.47 -44.24 13.71
C ALA A 157 3.02 -44.62 12.29
N LEU A 158 3.73 -44.17 11.26
CA LEU A 158 3.42 -44.48 9.86
C LEU A 158 3.87 -45.90 9.48
N LEU A 159 5.03 -46.32 9.99
CA LEU A 159 5.54 -47.67 9.82
C LEU A 159 5.19 -48.56 10.99
N ASN A 160 5.08 -49.86 10.71
CA ASN A 160 4.75 -50.91 11.69
C ASN A 160 3.42 -50.71 12.41
N ASN A 161 2.54 -49.85 11.87
CA ASN A 161 1.18 -49.66 12.36
C ASN A 161 0.17 -50.43 11.47
N PRO A 162 -0.43 -51.53 11.98
CA PRO A 162 -1.40 -52.30 11.23
C PRO A 162 -2.67 -51.52 10.86
N GLU A 163 -3.04 -50.49 11.62
CA GLU A 163 -4.22 -49.66 11.32
C GLU A 163 -4.00 -48.80 10.08
N ILE A 164 -2.79 -48.26 9.87
CA ILE A 164 -2.45 -47.47 8.68
C ILE A 164 -2.22 -48.39 7.47
N ALA A 165 -1.48 -49.49 7.66
CA ALA A 165 -1.14 -50.41 6.57
C ALA A 165 -2.35 -51.11 5.93
N LYS A 166 -3.47 -51.19 6.64
CA LYS A 166 -4.73 -51.78 6.14
C LYS A 166 -5.65 -50.77 5.45
N GLN A 167 -5.38 -49.47 5.54
CA GLN A 167 -6.27 -48.44 4.99
C GLN A 167 -6.16 -48.35 3.47
N HIS A 168 -7.27 -47.95 2.84
CA HIS A 168 -7.21 -47.39 1.50
C HIS A 168 -6.38 -46.10 1.50
N THR A 169 -5.61 -45.88 0.45
CA THR A 169 -4.81 -44.66 0.26
C THR A 169 -4.72 -44.34 -1.23
N ASP A 170 -3.98 -43.29 -1.56
CA ASP A 170 -3.63 -42.90 -2.91
C ASP A 170 -2.15 -42.48 -2.97
N SER A 171 -1.55 -42.51 -4.16
CA SER A 171 -0.12 -42.25 -4.33
C SER A 171 0.28 -40.84 -3.88
N LEU A 172 -0.58 -39.84 -4.09
CA LEU A 172 -0.34 -38.45 -3.68
C LEU A 172 -0.45 -38.22 -2.16
N SER A 173 -0.98 -39.20 -1.42
CA SER A 173 -1.07 -39.17 0.05
C SER A 173 0.05 -39.95 0.74
N SER A 174 0.84 -40.74 0.00
CA SER A 174 1.83 -41.66 0.56
C SER A 174 3.28 -41.39 0.12
N GLY A 175 3.50 -40.40 -0.75
CA GLY A 175 4.84 -40.02 -1.21
C GLY A 175 5.75 -39.46 -0.11
N PHE A 176 7.04 -39.71 -0.26
CA PHE A 176 8.13 -39.21 0.59
C PHE A 176 9.24 -38.60 -0.26
N ILE A 177 9.80 -37.48 0.19
CA ILE A 177 11.00 -36.87 -0.41
C ILE A 177 12.01 -36.63 0.71
N GLU A 178 13.17 -37.27 0.64
CA GLU A 178 14.25 -37.15 1.63
C GLU A 178 14.94 -35.77 1.53
N ILE A 179 15.06 -35.07 2.65
CA ILE A 179 15.70 -33.75 2.77
C ILE A 179 17.18 -33.88 3.15
N THR A 180 17.55 -34.94 3.88
CA THR A 180 18.84 -35.05 4.57
C THR A 180 20.02 -35.48 3.70
N LYS A 181 19.79 -36.24 2.64
CA LYS A 181 20.85 -36.76 1.74
C LYS A 181 20.96 -35.93 0.47
N ASN A 182 22.17 -35.89 -0.07
CA ASN A 182 22.43 -35.33 -1.40
C ASN A 182 23.49 -36.19 -2.10
N SER A 183 23.16 -37.46 -2.35
CA SER A 183 24.06 -38.36 -3.07
C SER A 183 23.53 -38.60 -4.49
N PRO A 184 24.30 -38.28 -5.55
CA PRO A 184 23.89 -38.52 -6.93
C PRO A 184 23.61 -40.00 -7.27
N ALA A 185 24.01 -40.94 -6.42
CA ALA A 185 24.18 -42.35 -6.78
C ALA A 185 22.93 -43.23 -6.66
N HIS A 186 21.82 -42.80 -6.03
CA HIS A 186 20.69 -43.70 -5.76
C HIS A 186 19.30 -43.07 -5.96
N MET A 187 18.38 -43.81 -6.61
CA MET A 187 16.94 -43.52 -6.71
C MET A 187 16.20 -43.56 -5.35
N THR A 188 16.88 -43.90 -4.26
CA THR A 188 16.30 -44.24 -2.94
C THR A 188 15.85 -43.05 -2.08
N GLU A 189 15.88 -41.82 -2.61
CA GLU A 189 15.59 -40.58 -1.89
C GLU A 189 14.14 -40.10 -2.06
N ILE A 190 13.44 -40.55 -3.11
CA ILE A 190 11.99 -40.40 -3.25
C ILE A 190 11.37 -41.77 -3.03
N ARG A 191 10.36 -41.87 -2.17
CA ARG A 191 9.75 -43.14 -1.79
C ARG A 191 8.24 -43.05 -1.74
N ASP A 192 7.62 -44.20 -1.62
CA ASP A 192 6.21 -44.33 -1.29
C ASP A 192 6.02 -45.19 -0.03
N LEU A 193 5.15 -44.76 0.88
CA LEU A 193 4.78 -45.51 2.08
C LEU A 193 4.28 -46.93 1.76
N ALA A 194 3.52 -47.09 0.68
CA ALA A 194 2.94 -48.39 0.33
C ALA A 194 4.01 -49.43 -0.03
N ASP A 195 5.13 -48.96 -0.59
CA ASP A 195 6.20 -49.80 -1.13
C ASP A 195 7.45 -49.79 -0.24
N TRP A 196 7.35 -49.26 0.99
CA TRP A 196 8.48 -48.96 1.88
C TRP A 196 9.51 -50.09 2.08
N LYS A 197 9.10 -51.37 1.95
CA LYS A 197 9.94 -52.55 2.16
C LYS A 197 10.71 -53.02 0.93
N ASP A 198 10.38 -52.55 -0.28
CA ASP A 198 10.99 -53.00 -1.52
C ASP A 198 11.88 -51.92 -2.14
N ALA A 199 13.10 -51.81 -1.63
CA ALA A 199 14.07 -50.79 -2.06
C ALA A 199 14.44 -50.81 -3.57
N THR A 200 13.99 -51.84 -4.32
CA THR A 200 14.26 -51.99 -5.74
C THR A 200 13.18 -51.40 -6.66
N THR A 201 11.98 -51.10 -6.13
CA THR A 201 10.80 -50.61 -6.88
C THR A 201 10.17 -49.32 -6.30
N THR A 202 10.69 -48.83 -5.17
CA THR A 202 10.10 -47.84 -4.24
C THR A 202 9.73 -46.44 -4.73
N ALA A 203 10.06 -46.04 -5.96
CA ALA A 203 9.82 -44.67 -6.47
C ALA A 203 8.90 -44.62 -7.70
N ASP A 204 8.47 -45.77 -8.24
CA ASP A 204 7.99 -45.82 -9.62
C ASP A 204 6.59 -45.26 -9.81
N SER A 205 5.62 -45.54 -8.94
CA SER A 205 4.25 -45.09 -9.16
C SER A 205 4.00 -43.66 -8.71
N TYR A 206 4.53 -43.25 -7.54
CA TYR A 206 4.30 -41.90 -7.00
C TYR A 206 4.90 -40.81 -7.88
N LEU A 207 6.18 -40.94 -8.23
CA LEU A 207 6.87 -39.94 -9.01
C LEU A 207 6.33 -39.89 -10.46
N GLU A 208 5.99 -41.05 -11.02
CA GLU A 208 5.34 -41.11 -12.34
C GLU A 208 3.96 -40.46 -12.31
N ASP A 209 3.19 -40.65 -11.24
CA ASP A 209 1.89 -40.01 -11.06
C ASP A 209 2.00 -38.49 -11.02
N VAL A 210 2.96 -37.95 -10.26
CA VAL A 210 3.26 -36.51 -10.24
C VAL A 210 3.70 -36.01 -11.62
N ARG A 211 4.60 -36.75 -12.31
CA ARG A 211 5.12 -36.40 -13.64
C ARG A 211 4.00 -36.29 -14.67
N GLN A 212 3.08 -37.25 -14.65
CA GLN A 212 1.95 -37.41 -15.56
C GLN A 212 0.74 -36.54 -15.20
N GLY A 213 0.71 -35.94 -14.00
CA GLY A 213 -0.49 -35.24 -13.51
C GLY A 213 -1.67 -36.20 -13.33
N GLN A 214 -1.43 -37.34 -12.67
CA GLN A 214 -2.43 -38.35 -12.36
C GLN A 214 -2.35 -38.76 -10.88
N ASN A 215 -3.35 -39.50 -10.39
CA ASN A 215 -3.35 -40.04 -9.02
C ASN A 215 -3.73 -41.52 -9.06
N SER A 216 -2.96 -42.39 -8.42
CA SER A 216 -3.27 -43.83 -8.35
C SER A 216 -3.95 -44.17 -7.05
N TYR A 217 -5.16 -44.73 -7.13
CA TYR A 217 -5.92 -45.17 -5.97
C TYR A 217 -5.49 -46.58 -5.54
N ARG A 218 -5.17 -46.74 -4.26
CA ARG A 218 -4.70 -48.01 -3.68
C ARG A 218 -5.78 -48.64 -2.82
N PHE A 219 -6.48 -49.59 -3.43
CA PHE A 219 -7.44 -50.42 -2.74
C PHE A 219 -6.73 -51.41 -1.81
N ASN A 220 -7.29 -51.60 -0.62
CA ASN A 220 -6.80 -52.55 0.38
C ASN A 220 -7.97 -53.40 0.87
N PRO A 221 -8.00 -54.72 0.57
CA PRO A 221 -9.13 -55.57 0.95
C PRO A 221 -9.34 -55.67 2.46
N LYS A 222 -8.32 -55.33 3.28
CA LYS A 222 -8.38 -55.37 4.74
C LYS A 222 -8.82 -54.06 5.38
N HIS A 223 -9.23 -53.05 4.60
CA HIS A 223 -9.66 -51.76 5.13
C HIS A 223 -10.78 -51.87 6.18
N GLY A 224 -11.76 -52.74 5.94
CA GLY A 224 -12.84 -53.01 6.89
C GLY A 224 -12.40 -53.67 8.20
N GLU A 225 -11.16 -54.17 8.29
CA GLU A 225 -10.62 -54.73 9.54
C GLU A 225 -10.12 -53.66 10.51
N THR A 226 -9.88 -52.44 10.01
CA THR A 226 -9.39 -51.31 10.83
C THR A 226 -10.42 -50.92 11.88
N THR A 227 -9.94 -50.50 13.04
CA THR A 227 -10.78 -50.09 14.17
C THR A 227 -11.71 -48.94 13.76
N ARG A 228 -11.21 -47.98 12.97
CA ARG A 228 -11.99 -46.83 12.51
C ARG A 228 -13.06 -47.20 11.48
N ALA A 229 -12.78 -48.15 10.57
CA ALA A 229 -13.79 -48.63 9.62
C ALA A 229 -14.90 -49.42 10.33
N LYS A 230 -14.55 -50.30 11.28
CA LYS A 230 -15.52 -51.05 12.09
C LYS A 230 -16.46 -50.16 12.88
N ASN A 231 -15.96 -49.04 13.40
CA ASN A 231 -16.74 -48.06 14.15
C ASN A 231 -17.51 -47.07 13.26
N GLY A 232 -17.49 -47.25 11.93
CA GLY A 232 -18.14 -46.33 10.97
C GLY A 232 -17.51 -44.94 10.89
N MET A 233 -16.31 -44.73 11.46
CA MET A 233 -15.60 -43.45 11.47
C MET A 233 -14.73 -43.24 10.23
N ASN A 234 -14.43 -44.31 9.48
CA ASN A 234 -13.67 -44.28 8.23
C ASN A 234 -14.27 -45.27 7.22
N PRO A 235 -15.51 -45.06 6.75
CA PRO A 235 -16.09 -45.90 5.71
C PRO A 235 -15.32 -45.74 4.38
N PRO A 236 -15.36 -46.74 3.48
CA PRO A 236 -14.58 -46.72 2.23
C PRO A 236 -14.74 -45.43 1.40
N ILE A 237 -15.93 -44.84 1.39
CA ILE A 237 -16.21 -43.60 0.65
C ILE A 237 -15.33 -42.42 1.09
N ILE A 238 -14.89 -42.35 2.34
CA ILE A 238 -14.01 -41.26 2.81
C ILE A 238 -12.67 -41.27 2.07
N SER A 239 -12.14 -42.44 1.76
CA SER A 239 -10.89 -42.56 0.98
C SER A 239 -11.06 -42.09 -0.48
N VAL A 240 -12.23 -42.34 -1.08
CA VAL A 240 -12.59 -41.83 -2.42
C VAL A 240 -12.65 -40.31 -2.42
N LEU A 241 -13.27 -39.70 -1.40
CA LEU A 241 -13.37 -38.25 -1.28
C LEU A 241 -12.00 -37.61 -1.04
N ARG A 242 -11.12 -38.24 -0.24
CA ARG A 242 -9.71 -37.81 -0.08
C ARG A 242 -8.95 -37.85 -1.40
N TYR A 243 -9.12 -38.93 -2.17
CA TYR A 243 -8.52 -39.06 -3.50
C TYR A 243 -8.89 -37.88 -4.40
N PHE A 244 -10.18 -37.52 -4.50
CA PHE A 244 -10.63 -36.40 -5.32
C PHE A 244 -10.13 -35.05 -4.80
N ILE A 245 -10.07 -34.85 -3.48
CA ILE A 245 -9.47 -33.63 -2.88
C ILE A 245 -8.01 -33.50 -3.31
N LYS A 246 -7.22 -34.58 -3.23
CA LYS A 246 -5.80 -34.57 -3.62
C LYS A 246 -5.62 -34.37 -5.13
N ALA A 247 -6.46 -35.04 -5.93
CA ALA A 247 -6.46 -34.88 -7.38
C ALA A 247 -6.72 -33.43 -7.79
N SER A 248 -7.76 -32.80 -7.24
CA SER A 248 -8.06 -31.39 -7.47
C SER A 248 -6.96 -30.46 -6.98
N GLN A 249 -6.40 -30.72 -5.79
CA GLN A 249 -5.39 -29.87 -5.16
C GLN A 249 -4.10 -29.78 -5.96
N TYR A 250 -3.65 -30.90 -6.56
CA TYR A 250 -2.36 -31.01 -7.24
C TYR A 250 -2.44 -31.09 -8.77
N GLY A 251 -3.64 -30.92 -9.33
CA GLY A 251 -3.84 -30.94 -10.79
C GLY A 251 -3.77 -32.33 -11.41
N ALA A 252 -4.00 -33.36 -10.60
CA ALA A 252 -3.94 -34.76 -11.00
C ALA A 252 -5.30 -35.26 -11.53
N TYR A 253 -5.82 -34.59 -12.56
CA TYR A 253 -7.16 -34.86 -13.12
C TYR A 253 -7.25 -36.14 -13.97
N LYS A 254 -6.10 -36.72 -14.34
CA LYS A 254 -6.05 -38.00 -15.04
C LYS A 254 -6.18 -39.14 -14.02
N ILE A 255 -7.17 -40.00 -14.21
CA ILE A 255 -7.42 -41.16 -13.34
C ILE A 255 -7.03 -42.44 -14.09
N PRO A 256 -6.03 -43.21 -13.61
CA PRO A 256 -5.66 -44.50 -14.20
C PRO A 256 -6.84 -45.50 -14.23
N ASP A 257 -6.89 -46.38 -15.23
CA ASP A 257 -8.01 -47.31 -15.43
C ASP A 257 -8.26 -48.23 -14.24
N GLU A 258 -7.20 -48.69 -13.57
CA GLU A 258 -7.31 -49.53 -12.37
C GLU A 258 -7.89 -48.77 -11.17
N SER A 259 -7.45 -47.52 -10.99
CA SER A 259 -8.01 -46.59 -10.00
C SER A 259 -9.48 -46.37 -10.26
N LYS A 260 -9.87 -46.10 -11.52
CA LYS A 260 -11.26 -45.90 -11.93
C LYS A 260 -12.14 -47.09 -11.54
N LYS A 261 -11.71 -48.33 -11.80
CA LYS A 261 -12.46 -49.54 -11.41
C LYS A 261 -12.70 -49.59 -9.90
N SER A 262 -11.66 -49.32 -9.11
CA SER A 262 -11.73 -49.36 -7.65
C SER A 262 -12.61 -48.26 -7.07
N LEU A 263 -12.45 -47.01 -7.54
CA LEU A 263 -13.24 -45.86 -7.13
C LEU A 263 -14.73 -46.08 -7.45
N MET A 264 -15.06 -46.46 -8.69
CA MET A 264 -16.44 -46.71 -9.10
C MET A 264 -17.08 -47.85 -8.32
N LYS A 265 -16.32 -48.90 -7.98
CA LYS A 265 -16.82 -49.98 -7.13
C LYS A 265 -17.18 -49.49 -5.74
N ILE A 266 -16.39 -48.61 -5.13
CA ILE A 266 -16.69 -48.06 -3.80
C ILE A 266 -17.89 -47.11 -3.87
N ILE A 267 -17.91 -46.21 -4.85
CA ILE A 267 -19.03 -45.26 -5.05
C ILE A 267 -20.35 -46.01 -5.23
N ALA A 268 -20.38 -47.04 -6.08
CA ALA A 268 -21.58 -47.83 -6.33
C ALA A 268 -22.08 -48.62 -5.10
N ASN A 269 -21.18 -48.95 -4.16
CA ASN A 269 -21.52 -49.68 -2.93
C ASN A 269 -21.75 -48.77 -1.72
N THR A 270 -21.62 -47.45 -1.89
CA THR A 270 -21.80 -46.46 -0.81
C THR A 270 -23.28 -46.39 -0.42
N LYS A 271 -23.56 -46.35 0.88
CA LYS A 271 -24.92 -46.30 1.46
C LYS A 271 -25.13 -45.03 2.26
N ALA A 272 -26.39 -44.63 2.48
CA ALA A 272 -26.72 -43.47 3.31
C ALA A 272 -26.14 -43.58 4.74
N SER A 273 -26.14 -44.80 5.32
CA SER A 273 -25.57 -45.09 6.64
C SER A 273 -24.07 -44.80 6.75
N ASP A 274 -23.33 -44.79 5.64
CA ASP A 274 -21.90 -44.45 5.65
C ASP A 274 -21.66 -42.98 6.03
N PHE A 275 -22.71 -42.14 5.99
CA PHE A 275 -22.64 -40.71 6.30
C PHE A 275 -23.31 -40.33 7.64
N GLU A 276 -23.90 -41.29 8.36
CA GLU A 276 -24.64 -41.03 9.60
C GLU A 276 -23.72 -40.83 10.82
N ASN A 277 -22.48 -41.34 10.77
CA ASN A 277 -21.53 -41.20 11.86
C ASN A 277 -21.14 -39.72 12.07
N SER A 278 -21.25 -39.22 13.31
CA SER A 278 -20.96 -37.81 13.63
C SER A 278 -19.53 -37.37 13.32
N TYR A 279 -18.55 -38.28 13.41
CA TYR A 279 -17.19 -38.02 12.98
C TYR A 279 -17.09 -37.85 11.47
N VAL A 280 -17.77 -38.70 10.70
CA VAL A 280 -17.82 -38.62 9.23
C VAL A 280 -18.47 -37.33 8.79
N GLN A 281 -19.58 -36.94 9.43
CA GLN A 281 -20.19 -35.64 9.23
C GLN A 281 -19.14 -34.55 9.47
N THR A 282 -18.62 -34.40 10.69
CA THR A 282 -17.62 -33.36 11.01
C THR A 282 -16.45 -33.32 10.00
N TRP A 283 -15.99 -34.49 9.57
CA TRP A 283 -14.96 -34.61 8.53
C TRP A 283 -15.41 -34.04 7.18
N LEU A 284 -16.63 -34.34 6.72
CA LEU A 284 -17.19 -33.83 5.47
C LEU A 284 -17.34 -32.31 5.47
N ALA A 285 -17.93 -31.74 6.53
CA ALA A 285 -18.10 -30.29 6.66
C ALA A 285 -16.76 -29.54 6.58
N TYR A 286 -15.71 -30.11 7.16
CA TYR A 286 -14.39 -29.50 7.14
C TYR A 286 -13.62 -29.72 5.83
N ASN A 287 -13.70 -30.91 5.22
CA ASN A 287 -12.80 -31.30 4.13
C ASN A 287 -13.41 -31.18 2.74
N ILE A 288 -14.73 -31.29 2.54
CA ILE A 288 -15.29 -31.36 1.18
C ILE A 288 -15.15 -30.02 0.44
N LYS A 289 -15.27 -28.90 1.15
CA LYS A 289 -15.00 -27.56 0.58
C LYS A 289 -13.60 -27.43 -0.04
N LYS A 290 -12.62 -28.23 0.43
CA LYS A 290 -11.25 -28.26 -0.12
C LYS A 290 -11.20 -28.78 -1.56
N LEU A 291 -12.20 -29.55 -2.03
CA LEU A 291 -12.32 -29.96 -3.45
C LEU A 291 -12.25 -28.73 -4.35
N PHE A 292 -12.89 -27.65 -3.93
CA PHE A 292 -13.02 -26.44 -4.71
C PHE A 292 -12.01 -25.39 -4.29
N MET A 293 -11.91 -25.16 -2.99
CA MET A 293 -11.09 -24.08 -2.48
C MET A 293 -9.59 -24.29 -2.68
N ASN A 294 -9.13 -25.55 -2.73
CA ASN A 294 -7.72 -25.84 -2.98
C ASN A 294 -7.48 -26.29 -4.44
N ALA A 295 -8.51 -26.26 -5.30
CA ALA A 295 -8.43 -26.75 -6.67
C ALA A 295 -7.38 -25.99 -7.47
N SER A 296 -6.51 -26.72 -8.16
CA SER A 296 -5.64 -26.12 -9.19
C SER A 296 -6.46 -25.64 -10.40
N ASP A 297 -7.55 -26.34 -10.74
CA ASP A 297 -8.49 -25.97 -11.80
C ASP A 297 -9.93 -26.34 -11.40
N LEU A 298 -10.78 -25.32 -11.21
CA LEU A 298 -12.17 -25.54 -10.84
C LEU A 298 -12.96 -26.26 -11.95
N ASN A 299 -12.78 -25.92 -13.22
CA ASN A 299 -13.54 -26.54 -14.32
C ASN A 299 -13.24 -28.03 -14.42
N LYS A 300 -11.95 -28.40 -14.44
CA LYS A 300 -11.53 -29.81 -14.48
C LYS A 300 -11.98 -30.57 -13.22
N THR A 301 -12.00 -29.90 -12.07
CA THR A 301 -12.56 -30.49 -10.83
C THR A 301 -14.04 -30.81 -10.98
N TRP A 302 -14.83 -29.88 -11.52
CA TRP A 302 -16.25 -30.06 -11.77
C TRP A 302 -16.53 -31.23 -12.72
N GLU A 303 -15.87 -31.24 -13.86
CA GLU A 303 -15.98 -32.31 -14.86
C GLU A 303 -15.61 -33.68 -14.27
N MET A 304 -14.52 -33.74 -13.50
CA MET A 304 -14.11 -34.97 -12.82
C MET A 304 -15.16 -35.44 -11.81
N LEU A 305 -15.71 -34.57 -10.96
CA LEU A 305 -16.72 -35.00 -9.98
C LEU A 305 -18.03 -35.46 -10.65
N ASP A 306 -18.40 -34.86 -11.78
CA ASP A 306 -19.58 -35.26 -12.56
C ASP A 306 -19.39 -36.58 -13.29
N GLN A 307 -18.24 -36.75 -13.94
CA GLN A 307 -17.91 -37.95 -14.69
C GLN A 307 -18.01 -39.22 -13.83
N TYR A 308 -17.69 -39.13 -12.53
CA TYR A 308 -17.73 -40.26 -11.60
C TYR A 308 -18.96 -40.26 -10.67
N GLY A 309 -19.93 -39.36 -10.90
CA GLY A 309 -21.19 -39.31 -10.15
C GLY A 309 -21.07 -38.84 -8.69
N VAL A 310 -19.88 -38.40 -8.28
CA VAL A 310 -19.60 -37.97 -6.90
C VAL A 310 -20.33 -36.67 -6.57
N ARG A 311 -20.42 -35.74 -7.52
CA ARG A 311 -21.15 -34.48 -7.30
C ARG A 311 -22.61 -34.71 -6.98
N LYS A 312 -23.30 -35.51 -7.81
CA LYS A 312 -24.71 -35.87 -7.59
C LYS A 312 -24.92 -36.58 -6.25
N MET A 313 -24.00 -37.48 -5.88
CA MET A 313 -24.04 -38.18 -4.59
C MET A 313 -23.93 -37.18 -3.42
N LEU A 314 -22.95 -36.28 -3.44
CA LEU A 314 -22.73 -35.31 -2.35
C LEU A 314 -23.85 -34.27 -2.26
N ALA A 315 -24.39 -33.82 -3.40
CA ALA A 315 -25.51 -32.89 -3.46
C ALA A 315 -26.82 -33.49 -2.88
N GLY A 316 -26.95 -34.82 -2.88
CA GLY A 316 -28.10 -35.53 -2.33
C GLY A 316 -28.05 -35.76 -0.81
N LEU A 317 -26.96 -35.38 -0.13
CA LEU A 317 -26.83 -35.55 1.32
C LEU A 317 -27.52 -34.39 2.06
N THR A 318 -28.57 -34.69 2.84
CA THR A 318 -29.17 -33.73 3.78
C THR A 318 -28.30 -33.59 5.02
N TYR A 319 -27.87 -32.37 5.34
CA TYR A 319 -26.87 -32.11 6.38
C TYR A 319 -27.44 -31.22 7.49
N SER A 320 -27.11 -31.49 8.76
CA SER A 320 -27.72 -30.81 9.91
C SER A 320 -27.18 -29.40 10.20
N GLU A 321 -26.17 -28.93 9.48
CA GLU A 321 -25.57 -27.58 9.64
C GLU A 321 -26.50 -26.44 9.23
N ASP A 322 -27.59 -26.71 8.51
CA ASP A 322 -28.65 -25.72 8.21
C ASP A 322 -29.36 -25.16 9.48
N LYS A 323 -28.96 -25.60 10.68
CA LYS A 323 -29.56 -25.17 11.97
C LYS A 323 -28.64 -24.37 12.90
N GLN A 324 -27.36 -24.13 12.57
CA GLN A 324 -26.50 -23.25 13.36
C GLN A 324 -26.20 -21.97 12.57
N GLY A 325 -26.81 -20.86 13.00
CA GLY A 325 -26.85 -19.56 12.31
C GLY A 325 -25.53 -18.78 12.22
N GLY A 326 -24.42 -19.43 11.86
CA GLY A 326 -23.24 -18.77 11.33
C GLY A 326 -23.37 -18.66 9.82
N GLY A 327 -23.20 -17.48 9.24
CA GLY A 327 -23.31 -17.21 7.79
C GLY A 327 -22.23 -17.87 6.91
N GLY A 328 -21.94 -19.16 7.11
CA GLY A 328 -21.09 -19.98 6.27
C GLY A 328 -21.87 -20.58 5.10
N ILE A 329 -21.20 -20.68 3.95
CA ILE A 329 -21.71 -21.33 2.73
C ILE A 329 -21.86 -22.83 3.04
N GLY A 330 -23.08 -23.34 3.06
CA GLY A 330 -23.36 -24.75 3.35
C GLY A 330 -22.80 -25.69 2.26
N LEU A 331 -22.68 -26.98 2.56
CA LEU A 331 -22.18 -27.97 1.58
C LEU A 331 -23.00 -27.95 0.28
N ALA A 332 -24.33 -27.84 0.39
CA ALA A 332 -25.24 -27.70 -0.75
C ALA A 332 -24.95 -26.43 -1.56
N ASP A 333 -24.60 -25.32 -0.90
CA ASP A 333 -24.30 -24.06 -1.58
C ASP A 333 -23.01 -24.12 -2.42
N TRP A 334 -22.03 -24.94 -2.03
CA TRP A 334 -20.83 -25.17 -2.85
C TRP A 334 -21.16 -25.91 -4.16
N PHE A 335 -22.09 -26.87 -4.10
CA PHE A 335 -22.53 -27.64 -5.27
C PHE A 335 -23.60 -26.93 -6.11
N ASN A 336 -24.16 -25.82 -5.61
CA ASN A 336 -25.11 -24.94 -6.33
C ASN A 336 -24.42 -23.77 -7.07
N ARG A 337 -23.09 -23.66 -6.99
CA ARG A 337 -22.29 -22.71 -7.76
C ARG A 337 -21.86 -23.36 -9.07
N GLU A 338 -21.77 -22.61 -10.14
CA GLU A 338 -21.15 -23.04 -11.40
C GLU A 338 -19.76 -22.40 -11.48
N SER A 339 -18.77 -23.05 -12.10
CA SER A 339 -17.48 -22.43 -12.35
C SER A 339 -17.56 -21.47 -13.54
N LEU A 340 -16.68 -20.47 -13.61
CA LEU A 340 -16.62 -19.55 -14.75
C LEU A 340 -16.30 -20.33 -16.04
N ALA A 341 -17.22 -20.26 -17.00
CA ALA A 341 -17.17 -21.07 -18.21
C ALA A 341 -15.91 -20.82 -19.05
N GLU A 342 -15.38 -21.88 -19.62
CA GLU A 342 -14.26 -21.85 -20.57
C GLU A 342 -14.79 -22.08 -21.98
N LEU A 343 -14.94 -21.00 -22.74
CA LEU A 343 -15.52 -21.01 -24.08
C LEU A 343 -14.50 -20.53 -25.12
N LEU A 344 -14.64 -20.96 -26.37
CA LEU A 344 -13.85 -20.41 -27.47
C LEU A 344 -14.26 -18.96 -27.74
N ILE A 345 -13.28 -18.06 -27.86
CA ILE A 345 -13.53 -16.66 -28.24
C ILE A 345 -14.08 -16.62 -29.67
N SER A 346 -15.28 -16.08 -29.83
CA SER A 346 -15.98 -16.04 -31.11
C SER A 346 -15.41 -14.95 -32.04
N LYS A 347 -14.92 -15.33 -33.21
CA LYS A 347 -14.33 -14.40 -34.19
C LYS A 347 -15.36 -13.81 -35.18
N ASP A 348 -16.47 -14.50 -35.42
CA ASP A 348 -17.40 -14.20 -36.51
C ASP A 348 -18.60 -13.33 -36.11
N ALA A 349 -18.74 -12.99 -34.83
CA ALA A 349 -19.84 -12.16 -34.35
C ALA A 349 -19.61 -10.67 -34.68
N LYS A 350 -20.57 -10.03 -35.37
CA LYS A 350 -20.59 -8.58 -35.68
C LYS A 350 -20.97 -7.72 -34.45
N VAL A 351 -20.27 -7.93 -33.35
CA VAL A 351 -20.42 -7.19 -32.09
C VAL A 351 -19.08 -6.59 -31.70
N GLN A 352 -19.15 -5.50 -30.94
CA GLN A 352 -17.99 -4.74 -30.47
C GLN A 352 -17.01 -5.64 -29.70
N THR A 353 -15.71 -5.48 -29.94
CA THR A 353 -14.66 -6.18 -29.18
C THR A 353 -14.34 -5.47 -27.85
N ILE A 354 -13.65 -6.14 -26.92
CA ILE A 354 -13.16 -5.48 -25.71
C ILE A 354 -12.18 -4.34 -26.03
N GLU A 355 -11.31 -4.52 -27.03
CA GLU A 355 -10.39 -3.45 -27.47
C GLU A 355 -11.17 -2.20 -27.93
N GLU A 356 -12.18 -2.38 -28.78
CA GLU A 356 -13.03 -1.29 -29.25
C GLU A 356 -13.84 -0.68 -28.10
N TYR A 357 -14.32 -1.50 -27.16
CA TYR A 357 -15.10 -1.06 -26.00
C TYR A 357 -14.28 -0.19 -25.05
N LEU A 358 -13.11 -0.68 -24.62
CA LEU A 358 -12.23 0.04 -23.69
C LEU A 358 -11.66 1.31 -24.33
N SER A 359 -11.28 1.24 -25.61
CA SER A 359 -10.78 2.42 -26.34
C SER A 359 -11.85 3.51 -26.48
N LYS A 360 -13.12 3.13 -26.72
CA LYS A 360 -14.24 4.08 -26.78
C LYS A 360 -14.51 4.77 -25.44
N LEU A 361 -14.26 4.09 -24.33
CA LEU A 361 -14.37 4.65 -22.98
C LEU A 361 -13.15 5.47 -22.55
N GLY A 362 -12.14 5.61 -23.40
CA GLY A 362 -10.93 6.39 -23.11
C GLY A 362 -9.89 5.65 -22.26
N TYR A 363 -10.00 4.33 -22.09
CA TYR A 363 -9.01 3.55 -21.36
C TYR A 363 -7.82 3.17 -22.26
N SER A 364 -6.62 3.54 -21.84
CA SER A 364 -5.37 3.18 -22.51
C SER A 364 -4.84 1.82 -22.05
N LYS A 365 -4.01 1.20 -22.88
CA LYS A 365 -3.18 0.06 -22.47
C LYS A 365 -2.24 0.51 -21.35
N SER A 366 -1.99 -0.37 -20.39
CA SER A 366 -1.01 -0.18 -19.32
C SER A 366 0.16 -1.14 -19.50
N ASP A 367 1.27 -0.80 -18.88
CA ASP A 367 2.53 -1.54 -18.94
C ASP A 367 2.68 -2.36 -17.65
N TYR A 368 2.90 -3.67 -17.74
CA TYR A 368 3.16 -4.53 -16.57
C TYR A 368 4.21 -5.60 -16.86
N LEU A 369 4.73 -6.24 -15.81
CA LEU A 369 5.72 -7.31 -15.91
C LEU A 369 5.05 -8.66 -15.64
N ASP A 370 5.16 -9.60 -16.58
CA ASP A 370 4.83 -11.03 -16.41
C ASP A 370 6.12 -11.82 -16.65
N ASP A 371 6.61 -12.57 -15.66
CA ASP A 371 7.90 -13.27 -15.69
C ASP A 371 9.09 -12.40 -16.17
N GLY A 372 9.09 -11.11 -15.81
CA GLY A 372 10.11 -10.14 -16.21
C GLY A 372 9.98 -9.59 -17.64
N VAL A 373 8.92 -9.95 -18.38
CA VAL A 373 8.60 -9.43 -19.71
C VAL A 373 7.57 -8.32 -19.60
N LYS A 374 7.87 -7.16 -20.19
CA LYS A 374 6.95 -6.02 -20.26
C LYS A 374 5.76 -6.35 -21.17
N MET A 375 4.61 -6.67 -20.60
CA MET A 375 3.34 -6.81 -21.29
C MET A 375 2.66 -5.44 -21.44
N HIS A 376 2.30 -5.10 -22.66
CA HIS A 376 1.44 -3.95 -22.98
C HIS A 376 0.02 -4.47 -23.22
N GLY A 377 -0.94 -4.17 -22.33
CA GLY A 377 -2.30 -4.68 -22.43
C GLY A 377 -3.31 -3.90 -21.61
N TRP A 378 -4.61 -4.19 -21.77
CA TRP A 378 -5.62 -3.68 -20.85
C TRP A 378 -5.63 -4.52 -19.58
N VAL A 379 -5.63 -3.85 -18.44
CA VAL A 379 -5.67 -4.48 -17.12
C VAL A 379 -7.07 -4.31 -16.53
N LEU A 380 -7.57 -5.41 -15.99
CA LEU A 380 -8.73 -5.45 -15.13
C LEU A 380 -8.29 -5.88 -13.72
N SER A 381 -9.09 -5.58 -12.72
CA SER A 381 -8.83 -5.92 -11.32
C SER A 381 -10.03 -6.56 -10.66
N HIS A 382 -9.78 -7.46 -9.71
CA HIS A 382 -10.78 -8.03 -8.81
C HIS A 382 -10.28 -7.98 -7.37
N GLU A 383 -11.13 -7.60 -6.41
CA GLU A 383 -10.75 -7.54 -4.99
C GLU A 383 -11.29 -8.76 -4.23
N VAL A 384 -10.45 -9.39 -3.40
CA VAL A 384 -10.83 -10.50 -2.53
C VAL A 384 -10.64 -10.16 -1.06
N LYS A 385 -11.45 -10.71 -0.14
CA LYS A 385 -11.44 -10.39 1.30
C LYS A 385 -10.29 -10.99 2.09
N ASP A 386 -9.69 -12.05 1.59
CA ASP A 386 -8.66 -12.78 2.32
C ASP A 386 -7.68 -13.48 1.38
N TYR A 387 -6.53 -13.84 1.95
CA TYR A 387 -5.47 -14.55 1.22
C TYR A 387 -5.92 -15.91 0.71
N TYR A 388 -6.91 -16.52 1.36
CA TYR A 388 -7.38 -17.81 0.94
C TYR A 388 -8.15 -17.73 -0.39
N ALA A 389 -9.01 -16.73 -0.54
CA ALA A 389 -9.66 -16.40 -1.79
C ALA A 389 -8.63 -15.99 -2.87
N PHE A 390 -7.63 -15.20 -2.50
CA PHE A 390 -6.54 -14.81 -3.42
C PHE A 390 -5.80 -16.03 -3.97
N ALA A 391 -5.29 -16.87 -3.08
CA ALA A 391 -4.52 -18.06 -3.43
C ALA A 391 -5.36 -19.03 -4.27
N SER A 392 -6.61 -19.29 -3.86
CA SER A 392 -7.53 -20.17 -4.60
C SER A 392 -7.76 -19.69 -6.03
N MET A 393 -8.05 -18.39 -6.23
CA MET A 393 -8.39 -17.81 -7.52
C MET A 393 -7.21 -17.71 -8.49
N THR A 394 -5.99 -17.56 -7.96
CA THR A 394 -4.75 -17.42 -8.73
C THR A 394 -4.00 -18.74 -8.95
N LYS A 395 -4.41 -19.84 -8.29
CA LYS A 395 -3.68 -21.11 -8.24
C LYS A 395 -3.43 -21.82 -9.58
N ASN A 396 -4.17 -21.45 -10.63
CA ASN A 396 -4.15 -22.21 -11.87
C ASN A 396 -2.80 -22.10 -12.60
N PRO A 397 -2.17 -23.22 -12.98
CA PRO A 397 -0.83 -23.20 -13.58
C PRO A 397 -0.76 -22.62 -15.00
N GLU A 398 -1.90 -22.45 -15.67
CA GLU A 398 -2.05 -21.79 -16.98
C GLU A 398 -2.39 -20.30 -16.82
N ASN A 399 -2.27 -19.75 -15.61
CA ASN A 399 -2.63 -18.37 -15.23
C ASN A 399 -4.12 -18.06 -15.50
N LYS A 400 -5.00 -19.06 -15.49
CA LYS A 400 -6.45 -18.87 -15.68
C LYS A 400 -7.15 -18.70 -14.34
N ILE A 401 -8.06 -17.74 -14.22
CA ILE A 401 -8.74 -17.47 -12.93
C ILE A 401 -9.67 -18.60 -12.46
N ASN A 402 -9.52 -19.08 -11.22
CA ASN A 402 -10.42 -20.06 -10.59
C ASN A 402 -11.58 -19.33 -9.89
N ALA A 403 -12.63 -18.99 -10.63
CA ALA A 403 -13.81 -18.29 -10.08
C ALA A 403 -15.10 -19.12 -10.15
N PHE A 404 -15.98 -18.93 -9.16
CA PHE A 404 -17.36 -19.41 -9.15
C PHE A 404 -18.35 -18.31 -9.57
N ILE A 405 -19.46 -18.71 -10.17
CA ILE A 405 -20.65 -17.90 -10.49
C ILE A 405 -21.90 -18.62 -9.92
N SER A 406 -22.88 -17.89 -9.38
CA SER A 406 -24.21 -18.41 -8.96
C SER A 406 -25.29 -17.39 -9.34
N ARG A 407 -26.58 -17.66 -9.11
CA ARG A 407 -27.69 -16.91 -9.73
C ARG A 407 -28.32 -15.89 -8.76
N ALA A 408 -28.40 -14.63 -9.25
CA ALA A 408 -29.21 -13.45 -8.83
C ALA A 408 -28.72 -12.46 -7.73
N GLY A 409 -28.27 -11.26 -8.14
CA GLY A 409 -28.58 -9.99 -7.47
C GLY A 409 -27.53 -9.29 -6.59
N LYS A 410 -26.22 -9.57 -6.69
CA LYS A 410 -25.17 -8.91 -5.85
C LYS A 410 -23.94 -8.44 -6.64
N VAL A 411 -23.17 -7.48 -6.09
CA VAL A 411 -21.93 -6.87 -6.63
C VAL A 411 -20.76 -7.07 -5.65
N GLY A 412 -19.51 -7.25 -6.12
CA GLY A 412 -18.29 -7.46 -5.31
C GLY A 412 -17.93 -8.93 -5.03
N GLU A 413 -17.09 -9.23 -4.05
CA GLU A 413 -16.83 -10.62 -3.62
C GLU A 413 -18.09 -11.32 -3.04
N ALA A 414 -19.07 -10.50 -2.63
CA ALA A 414 -20.44 -10.90 -2.32
C ALA A 414 -21.31 -11.18 -3.56
N ALA A 415 -20.83 -10.85 -4.77
CA ALA A 415 -21.40 -11.23 -6.06
C ALA A 415 -21.06 -12.68 -6.41
N VAL A 416 -21.49 -13.57 -5.53
CA VAL A 416 -21.69 -14.97 -5.93
C VAL A 416 -22.88 -15.04 -6.87
N ALA A 417 -23.68 -13.97 -7.09
CA ALA A 417 -24.98 -14.07 -7.74
C ALA A 417 -25.10 -13.19 -9.02
N GLY A 418 -24.67 -13.69 -10.19
CA GLY A 418 -24.78 -13.09 -11.53
C GLY A 418 -24.29 -14.02 -12.67
N ASP A 419 -24.57 -13.69 -13.95
CA ASP A 419 -24.22 -14.51 -15.14
C ASP A 419 -22.70 -14.54 -15.47
N GLY A 420 -21.81 -14.15 -14.56
CA GLY A 420 -20.39 -14.02 -14.84
C GLY A 420 -19.57 -13.49 -13.66
N PHE A 421 -18.26 -13.42 -13.87
CA PHE A 421 -17.24 -12.98 -12.93
C PHE A 421 -17.01 -11.47 -13.00
N TYR A 422 -17.11 -10.78 -11.87
CA TYR A 422 -17.07 -9.32 -11.81
C TYR A 422 -15.64 -8.80 -11.74
N THR A 423 -15.32 -7.81 -12.56
CA THR A 423 -14.01 -7.14 -12.61
C THR A 423 -14.20 -5.63 -12.78
N VAL A 424 -13.14 -4.87 -12.51
CA VAL A 424 -13.07 -3.42 -12.70
C VAL A 424 -12.01 -3.10 -13.73
N ILE A 425 -12.27 -2.11 -14.57
CA ILE A 425 -11.28 -1.63 -15.54
C ILE A 425 -10.18 -0.84 -14.81
N GLY A 426 -8.92 -1.19 -15.05
CA GLY A 426 -7.72 -0.57 -14.46
C GLY A 426 -7.02 -1.47 -13.44
N THR A 427 -6.02 -0.91 -12.78
CA THR A 427 -5.16 -1.57 -11.77
C THR A 427 -5.72 -1.51 -10.35
N LYS A 428 -6.85 -0.82 -10.16
CA LYS A 428 -7.50 -0.65 -8.85
C LYS A 428 -8.74 -1.53 -8.77
N GLY A 429 -8.81 -2.37 -7.73
CA GLY A 429 -10.01 -3.15 -7.41
C GLY A 429 -11.23 -2.26 -7.09
N ALA A 430 -12.43 -2.83 -7.18
CA ALA A 430 -13.69 -2.17 -6.79
C ALA A 430 -13.79 -2.10 -5.26
N SER A 431 -13.06 -1.19 -4.65
CA SER A 431 -13.27 -0.88 -3.23
C SER A 431 -14.57 -0.10 -3.07
N THR A 432 -15.67 -0.80 -2.76
CA THR A 432 -16.99 -0.16 -2.49
C THR A 432 -17.20 0.22 -1.03
N ALA A 433 -16.32 -0.20 -0.11
CA ALA A 433 -16.33 0.18 1.30
C ALA A 433 -14.96 -0.21 1.87
N GLY A 434 -14.29 0.70 2.57
CA GLY A 434 -12.94 0.44 3.11
C GLY A 434 -12.86 -0.89 3.86
N ASN A 435 -11.77 -1.63 3.59
CA ASN A 435 -11.40 -2.97 4.08
C ASN A 435 -12.19 -4.15 3.49
N THR A 436 -11.67 -4.75 2.41
CA THR A 436 -11.73 -6.23 2.30
C THR A 436 -10.43 -6.91 1.87
N GLY A 437 -9.67 -6.55 0.82
CA GLY A 437 -8.36 -7.23 0.69
C GLY A 437 -7.65 -7.25 -0.65
N LEU A 438 -6.92 -8.36 -0.85
CA LEU A 438 -5.92 -8.54 -1.89
C LEU A 438 -6.53 -8.30 -3.27
N THR A 439 -5.85 -7.55 -4.12
CA THR A 439 -6.33 -7.35 -5.50
C THR A 439 -5.65 -8.35 -6.42
N ILE A 440 -6.45 -9.00 -7.25
CA ILE A 440 -5.98 -9.84 -8.34
C ILE A 440 -6.01 -9.00 -9.60
N HIS A 441 -4.83 -8.76 -10.20
CA HIS A 441 -4.73 -8.13 -11.51
C HIS A 441 -4.88 -9.15 -12.63
N LEU A 442 -5.55 -8.74 -13.69
CA LEU A 442 -5.98 -9.58 -14.78
C LEU A 442 -5.67 -8.87 -16.09
N ALA A 443 -4.86 -9.50 -16.95
CA ALA A 443 -4.62 -9.03 -18.30
C ALA A 443 -5.73 -9.51 -19.22
N VAL A 444 -6.23 -8.62 -20.08
CA VAL A 444 -7.07 -9.02 -21.21
C VAL A 444 -6.21 -9.82 -22.18
N ALA A 445 -6.45 -11.12 -22.24
CA ALA A 445 -5.63 -12.08 -22.97
C ALA A 445 -5.94 -12.11 -24.49
N ASP A 446 -7.20 -11.89 -24.86
CA ASP A 446 -7.63 -11.80 -26.25
C ASP A 446 -8.42 -10.48 -26.48
N PRO A 447 -7.86 -9.51 -27.22
CA PRO A 447 -8.53 -8.24 -27.50
C PRO A 447 -9.78 -8.39 -28.39
N GLN A 448 -9.98 -9.56 -29.02
CA GLN A 448 -11.14 -9.85 -29.88
C GLN A 448 -12.35 -10.40 -29.13
N ALA A 449 -12.26 -10.59 -27.81
CA ALA A 449 -13.39 -10.98 -26.97
C ALA A 449 -14.60 -10.06 -27.21
N LYS A 450 -15.81 -10.63 -27.30
CA LYS A 450 -17.00 -9.95 -27.82
C LYS A 450 -17.97 -9.52 -26.73
N TYR A 451 -18.44 -8.27 -26.83
CA TYR A 451 -19.47 -7.72 -25.95
C TYR A 451 -20.78 -8.52 -26.05
N GLY A 452 -21.38 -8.83 -24.91
CA GLY A 452 -22.59 -9.66 -24.75
C GLY A 452 -22.32 -11.16 -24.65
N ILE A 453 -21.23 -11.65 -25.26
CA ILE A 453 -20.85 -13.08 -25.34
C ILE A 453 -19.80 -13.42 -24.29
N ASP A 454 -18.61 -12.83 -24.41
CA ASP A 454 -17.46 -13.12 -23.55
C ASP A 454 -17.42 -12.22 -22.32
N PHE A 455 -17.98 -11.01 -22.43
CA PHE A 455 -18.16 -10.07 -21.33
C PHE A 455 -19.37 -9.17 -21.56
N LYS A 456 -19.83 -8.48 -20.52
CA LYS A 456 -20.84 -7.41 -20.62
C LYS A 456 -20.53 -6.30 -19.63
N GLU A 457 -21.15 -5.14 -19.80
CA GLU A 457 -21.08 -4.06 -18.81
C GLU A 457 -21.72 -4.50 -17.48
N GLY A 458 -21.09 -4.13 -16.37
CA GLY A 458 -21.61 -4.34 -15.02
C GLY A 458 -22.61 -3.27 -14.61
N ALA A 459 -23.07 -3.33 -13.36
CA ALA A 459 -24.04 -2.35 -12.83
C ALA A 459 -23.45 -0.93 -12.64
N GLN A 460 -22.13 -0.78 -12.70
CA GLN A 460 -21.40 0.48 -12.57
C GLN A 460 -20.54 0.70 -13.82
N SER A 461 -20.33 1.97 -14.19
CA SER A 461 -19.73 2.39 -15.47
C SER A 461 -18.30 1.91 -15.74
N ASN A 462 -17.58 1.43 -14.73
CA ASN A 462 -16.22 0.89 -14.83
C ASN A 462 -16.14 -0.62 -14.54
N HIS A 463 -17.28 -1.29 -14.37
CA HIS A 463 -17.32 -2.72 -14.06
C HIS A 463 -17.58 -3.54 -15.32
N LEU A 464 -16.89 -4.67 -15.45
CA LEU A 464 -17.13 -5.67 -16.47
C LEU A 464 -17.55 -6.99 -15.81
N VAL A 465 -18.59 -7.61 -16.35
CA VAL A 465 -18.99 -8.98 -16.00
C VAL A 465 -18.44 -9.91 -17.08
N ILE A 466 -17.41 -10.67 -16.72
CA ILE A 466 -16.73 -11.62 -17.57
C ILE A 466 -17.52 -12.92 -17.59
N LYS A 467 -17.87 -13.40 -18.77
CA LYS A 467 -18.61 -14.66 -18.96
C LYS A 467 -17.72 -15.80 -19.44
N ASN A 468 -16.60 -15.46 -20.07
CA ASN A 468 -15.65 -16.42 -20.62
C ASN A 468 -14.29 -16.27 -19.97
N ARG A 469 -13.86 -17.32 -19.26
CA ARG A 469 -12.57 -17.42 -18.58
C ARG A 469 -11.37 -17.17 -19.50
N ASN A 470 -11.45 -17.57 -20.78
CA ASN A 470 -10.34 -17.45 -21.74
C ASN A 470 -10.02 -16.00 -22.14
N MET A 471 -10.89 -15.06 -21.79
CA MET A 471 -10.68 -13.64 -22.04
C MET A 471 -9.61 -13.03 -21.13
N LEU A 472 -9.32 -13.66 -19.99
CA LEU A 472 -8.43 -13.12 -18.97
C LEU A 472 -7.27 -14.06 -18.65
N LYS A 473 -6.14 -13.46 -18.32
CA LYS A 473 -5.03 -14.12 -17.63
C LYS A 473 -4.75 -13.41 -16.32
N VAL A 474 -4.51 -14.19 -15.27
CA VAL A 474 -3.97 -13.70 -14.01
C VAL A 474 -2.59 -13.14 -14.28
N ILE A 475 -2.39 -11.89 -13.88
CA ILE A 475 -1.06 -11.29 -13.80
C ILE A 475 -0.51 -11.74 -12.46
N HIS A 476 0.46 -12.65 -12.48
CA HIS A 476 1.17 -13.02 -11.27
C HIS A 476 2.17 -11.92 -10.97
N GLU A 477 1.96 -11.18 -9.90
CA GLU A 477 3.02 -10.35 -9.35
C GLU A 477 4.22 -11.26 -9.07
N ASP A 478 5.40 -10.95 -9.62
CA ASP A 478 6.58 -11.81 -9.49
C ASP A 478 7.08 -11.83 -8.05
N LEU A 479 6.44 -12.67 -7.25
CA LEU A 479 6.86 -12.97 -5.90
C LEU A 479 8.16 -13.77 -5.89
N SER A 480 8.61 -14.35 -7.02
CA SER A 480 9.84 -15.16 -7.09
C SER A 480 11.14 -14.34 -7.08
N LEU A 481 11.04 -13.03 -6.86
CA LEU A 481 12.18 -12.13 -6.64
C LEU A 481 12.79 -12.37 -5.26
N GLY A 482 14.09 -12.70 -5.23
CA GLY A 482 14.86 -12.73 -3.99
C GLY A 482 14.91 -11.34 -3.33
N VAL A 483 15.18 -11.28 -2.02
CA VAL A 483 15.17 -10.02 -1.23
C VAL A 483 15.96 -8.90 -1.88
N ALA A 484 17.13 -9.22 -2.41
CA ALA A 484 18.01 -8.25 -3.02
C ALA A 484 17.41 -7.66 -4.30
N ASP A 485 16.78 -8.48 -5.13
CA ASP A 485 16.19 -8.05 -6.40
C ASP A 485 14.87 -7.30 -6.16
N PHE A 486 14.10 -7.70 -5.15
CA PHE A 486 12.91 -6.98 -4.70
C PHE A 486 13.25 -5.60 -4.10
N LEU A 487 14.22 -5.53 -3.18
CA LEU A 487 14.68 -4.27 -2.60
C LEU A 487 15.32 -3.37 -3.66
N SER A 488 16.06 -3.93 -4.63
CA SER A 488 16.61 -3.19 -5.78
C SER A 488 15.49 -2.59 -6.63
N GLN A 489 14.43 -3.34 -6.95
CA GLN A 489 13.31 -2.81 -7.72
C GLN A 489 12.51 -1.73 -6.99
N ILE A 490 12.41 -1.80 -5.66
CA ILE A 490 11.84 -0.71 -4.82
C ILE A 490 12.73 0.53 -4.88
N LEU A 491 14.05 0.37 -4.74
CA LEU A 491 15.01 1.47 -4.75
C LEU A 491 15.09 2.15 -6.12
N GLU A 492 14.96 1.39 -7.20
CA GLU A 492 14.94 1.87 -8.59
C GLU A 492 13.60 2.50 -8.99
N GLY A 493 12.60 2.49 -8.09
CA GLY A 493 11.25 2.97 -8.41
C GLY A 493 10.62 2.17 -9.55
N LYS A 494 11.04 0.94 -9.82
CA LYS A 494 10.43 0.08 -10.85
C LYS A 494 9.04 -0.40 -10.43
N TYR A 495 8.81 -0.48 -9.13
CA TYR A 495 7.47 -0.57 -8.54
C TYR A 495 6.88 0.83 -8.36
N VAL A 496 6.58 1.50 -9.47
CA VAL A 496 5.70 2.68 -9.46
C VAL A 496 4.26 2.16 -9.47
N GLU A 497 3.54 2.44 -8.37
CA GLU A 497 2.11 2.12 -8.14
C GLU A 497 1.75 0.71 -7.65
N ILE A 498 2.49 0.14 -6.68
CA ILE A 498 1.81 -0.78 -5.74
C ILE A 498 0.95 0.09 -4.83
N ASP A 499 -0.35 0.20 -5.16
CA ASP A 499 -1.30 0.93 -4.33
C ASP A 499 -1.35 0.29 -2.95
N THR A 500 -1.33 1.19 -2.02
CA THR A 500 -1.02 1.05 -0.63
C THR A 500 -2.08 0.36 0.23
N THR A 501 -3.16 -0.03 -0.44
CA THR A 501 -4.26 -0.83 0.10
C THR A 501 -4.20 -2.29 -0.31
N VAL A 502 -3.24 -2.73 -1.13
CA VAL A 502 -3.49 -3.90 -1.97
C VAL A 502 -2.71 -5.17 -1.65
N ASP A 503 -1.40 -5.16 -1.33
CA ASP A 503 -0.67 -6.44 -1.28
C ASP A 503 -0.18 -6.89 0.09
N MET A 504 -1.10 -7.42 0.89
CA MET A 504 -0.79 -8.17 2.10
C MET A 504 0.02 -9.45 1.79
N ALA A 505 -0.05 -10.00 0.57
CA ALA A 505 0.72 -11.17 0.14
C ALA A 505 2.21 -10.82 -0.06
N VAL A 506 2.49 -9.80 -0.89
CA VAL A 506 3.84 -9.26 -1.10
C VAL A 506 4.43 -8.76 0.23
N LYS A 507 3.63 -8.04 1.02
CA LYS A 507 4.03 -7.56 2.36
C LYS A 507 4.40 -8.71 3.29
N LYS A 508 3.59 -9.78 3.37
CA LYS A 508 3.87 -10.94 4.23
C LYS A 508 5.09 -11.72 3.75
N LYS A 509 5.31 -11.85 2.44
CA LYS A 509 6.52 -12.45 1.88
C LYS A 509 7.75 -11.62 2.28
N LEU A 510 7.68 -10.30 2.16
CA LEU A 510 8.73 -9.38 2.57
C LEU A 510 9.03 -9.46 4.07
N GLU A 511 8.01 -9.44 4.93
CA GLU A 511 8.16 -9.62 6.38
C GLU A 511 8.90 -10.93 6.71
N ARG A 512 8.51 -12.04 6.07
CA ARG A 512 9.15 -13.35 6.26
C ARG A 512 10.61 -13.32 5.85
N THR A 513 10.91 -12.70 4.71
CA THR A 513 12.27 -12.71 4.17
C THR A 513 13.22 -11.78 4.93
N LEU A 514 12.70 -10.69 5.51
CA LEU A 514 13.44 -9.79 6.40
C LEU A 514 13.76 -10.45 7.75
N ILE A 515 12.78 -11.12 8.37
CA ILE A 515 12.99 -11.91 9.60
C ILE A 515 14.07 -12.99 9.35
N ARG A 516 14.01 -13.64 8.18
CA ARG A 516 14.90 -14.72 7.76
C ARG A 516 16.37 -14.27 7.60
N HIS A 517 16.61 -13.13 6.94
CA HIS A 517 17.97 -12.71 6.58
C HIS A 517 18.73 -11.95 7.69
N LEU A 518 18.02 -11.42 8.70
CA LEU A 518 18.62 -10.54 9.72
C LEU A 518 19.19 -11.25 10.96
N LYS A 519 19.11 -12.58 11.08
CA LYS A 519 19.65 -13.40 12.21
C LYS A 519 19.56 -12.70 13.59
N ASN A 520 18.35 -12.67 14.16
CA ASN A 520 17.96 -11.90 15.36
C ASN A 520 17.98 -10.37 15.20
N PRO A 521 17.14 -9.80 14.33
CA PRO A 521 16.76 -8.40 14.50
C PRO A 521 16.07 -8.24 15.87
N SER A 522 16.33 -7.16 16.59
CA SER A 522 15.54 -6.92 17.82
C SER A 522 14.08 -6.73 17.43
N GLU A 523 13.11 -7.07 18.31
CA GLU A 523 11.69 -6.75 18.09
C GLU A 523 11.52 -5.29 17.66
N ARG A 524 12.33 -4.40 18.23
CA ARG A 524 12.42 -2.99 17.89
C ARG A 524 12.84 -2.70 16.45
N ASP A 525 13.71 -3.51 15.85
CA ASP A 525 14.17 -3.35 14.47
C ASP A 525 13.10 -3.77 13.45
N ILE A 526 12.41 -4.89 13.73
CA ILE A 526 11.25 -5.34 12.95
C ILE A 526 10.08 -4.35 13.10
N GLU A 527 9.79 -3.92 14.33
CA GLU A 527 8.76 -2.92 14.63
C GLU A 527 9.08 -1.54 14.05
N ASN A 528 10.34 -1.22 13.76
CA ASN A 528 10.71 0.02 13.09
C ASN A 528 10.65 -0.11 11.55
N MET A 529 11.05 -1.26 11.00
CA MET A 529 11.07 -1.48 9.55
C MET A 529 9.68 -1.76 8.97
N ILE A 530 8.85 -2.57 9.64
CA ILE A 530 7.52 -2.94 9.13
C ILE A 530 6.62 -1.72 8.95
N PRO A 531 6.54 -0.75 9.88
CA PRO A 531 5.76 0.46 9.69
C PRO A 531 6.35 1.40 8.65
N LEU A 532 7.68 1.47 8.51
CA LEU A 532 8.37 2.28 7.49
C LEU A 532 8.13 1.73 6.08
N ILE A 533 8.32 0.43 5.90
CA ILE A 533 7.99 -0.28 4.67
C ILE A 533 6.48 -0.18 4.39
N SER A 534 5.65 -0.45 5.41
CA SER A 534 4.20 -0.29 5.32
C SER A 534 3.75 1.15 5.10
N SER A 535 4.52 2.18 5.48
CA SER A 535 4.19 3.60 5.25
C SER A 535 4.59 4.06 3.86
N ALA A 536 5.73 3.59 3.32
CA ALA A 536 6.05 3.70 1.89
C ALA A 536 4.95 3.04 1.06
N PHE A 537 4.46 1.89 1.52
CA PHE A 537 3.30 1.19 0.97
C PHE A 537 1.96 1.64 1.57
N LYS A 538 1.81 2.75 2.34
CA LYS A 538 0.48 3.23 2.84
C LYS A 538 0.05 4.57 2.26
N GLN A 539 1.00 5.32 1.71
CA GLN A 539 0.76 6.70 1.30
C GLN A 539 1.34 6.95 -0.09
N GLY A 540 0.46 7.09 -1.08
CA GLY A 540 0.80 7.70 -2.36
C GLY A 540 1.23 9.18 -2.29
N LYS A 541 1.55 9.73 -1.10
CA LYS A 541 2.13 11.07 -0.90
C LYS A 541 2.90 11.14 0.42
N ASP A 542 4.23 11.12 0.36
CA ASP A 542 5.06 12.31 0.58
C ASP A 542 6.49 11.95 0.17
N GLY A 543 7.10 12.73 -0.72
CA GLY A 543 8.46 12.43 -1.20
C GLY A 543 9.44 12.27 -0.04
N GLU A 544 9.27 13.00 1.06
CA GLU A 544 10.14 12.98 2.24
C GLU A 544 10.10 11.67 3.06
N GLN A 545 8.95 10.99 3.15
CA GLN A 545 8.86 9.74 3.91
C GLN A 545 9.49 8.58 3.16
N LEU A 546 9.23 8.45 1.85
CA LEU A 546 9.89 7.49 0.96
C LEU A 546 11.41 7.59 1.06
N LYS A 547 11.93 8.82 1.18
CA LYS A 547 13.35 9.12 1.33
C LYS A 547 13.94 8.68 2.68
N ILE A 548 13.21 8.86 3.78
CA ILE A 548 13.61 8.36 5.11
C ILE A 548 13.63 6.82 5.13
N ILE A 549 12.67 6.21 4.45
CA ILE A 549 12.51 4.75 4.34
C ILE A 549 13.64 4.16 3.48
N GLN A 550 13.93 4.76 2.32
CA GLN A 550 15.08 4.39 1.48
C GLN A 550 16.40 4.48 2.25
N GLY A 551 16.64 5.56 3.00
CA GLY A 551 17.85 5.70 3.82
C GLY A 551 17.97 4.66 4.94
N THR A 552 16.85 4.26 5.55
CA THR A 552 16.83 3.23 6.60
C THR A 552 17.02 1.82 6.04
N ILE A 553 16.38 1.50 4.90
CA ILE A 553 16.59 0.25 4.16
C ILE A 553 18.06 0.16 3.72
N PHE A 554 18.64 1.26 3.25
CA PHE A 554 20.04 1.32 2.80
C PHE A 554 21.05 1.05 3.93
N ASP A 555 20.87 1.64 5.11
CA ASP A 555 21.70 1.34 6.29
C ASP A 555 21.69 -0.15 6.68
N TYR A 556 20.56 -0.82 6.47
CA TYR A 556 20.41 -2.26 6.72
C TYR A 556 21.05 -3.12 5.63
N VAL A 557 20.93 -2.73 4.36
CA VAL A 557 21.59 -3.39 3.23
C VAL A 557 23.11 -3.37 3.38
N LEU A 558 23.68 -2.26 3.89
CA LEU A 558 25.11 -2.16 4.20
C LEU A 558 25.54 -3.13 5.32
N LYS A 559 24.71 -3.30 6.37
CA LYS A 559 24.95 -4.27 7.45
C LYS A 559 24.88 -5.72 6.97
N LEU A 560 24.02 -6.02 5.99
CA LEU A 560 23.82 -7.35 5.42
C LEU A 560 24.91 -7.78 4.41
N LYS A 561 25.90 -6.93 4.11
CA LYS A 561 26.97 -7.20 3.12
C LYS A 561 26.46 -7.65 1.75
N VAL A 562 25.29 -7.16 1.35
CA VAL A 562 24.74 -7.41 0.00
C VAL A 562 25.78 -6.95 -1.04
N PRO A 563 26.02 -7.72 -2.11
CA PRO A 563 26.98 -7.33 -3.14
C PRO A 563 26.63 -5.95 -3.72
N ALA A 564 27.46 -4.95 -3.40
CA ALA A 564 27.20 -3.55 -3.76
C ALA A 564 26.99 -3.34 -5.27
N ALA A 565 27.52 -4.23 -6.13
CA ALA A 565 27.35 -4.18 -7.58
C ALA A 565 25.88 -4.12 -8.05
N LYS A 566 24.91 -4.48 -7.20
CA LYS A 566 23.46 -4.43 -7.48
C LYS A 566 22.74 -3.20 -6.88
N LEU A 567 23.45 -2.24 -6.26
CA LEU A 567 22.82 -1.16 -5.47
C LEU A 567 23.25 0.24 -5.92
N GLU A 568 22.28 1.04 -6.33
CA GLU A 568 22.44 2.49 -6.52
C GLU A 568 22.18 3.23 -5.19
N TRP A 569 22.97 4.26 -4.87
CA TRP A 569 22.80 5.03 -3.63
C TRP A 569 21.59 5.97 -3.72
N PRO A 570 20.62 5.92 -2.77
CA PRO A 570 19.55 6.90 -2.72
C PRO A 570 20.11 8.30 -2.42
N LEU A 571 19.68 9.29 -3.20
CA LEU A 571 20.08 10.69 -3.03
C LEU A 571 19.97 11.19 -1.58
N ASP A 572 18.87 10.86 -0.90
CA ASP A 572 18.60 11.38 0.43
C ASP A 572 19.44 10.73 1.54
N TYR A 573 20.08 9.59 1.25
CA TYR A 573 21.07 9.01 2.15
C TYR A 573 22.31 9.91 2.28
N PHE A 574 22.81 10.43 1.16
CA PHE A 574 23.91 11.40 1.14
C PHE A 574 23.58 12.67 1.95
N LYS A 575 22.32 13.11 1.87
CA LYS A 575 21.78 14.29 2.57
C LYS A 575 21.60 14.06 4.08
N SER A 576 21.49 12.83 4.55
CA SER A 576 21.21 12.50 5.95
C SER A 576 22.38 12.82 6.89
N LYS A 577 22.14 13.00 8.20
CA LYS A 577 23.23 13.10 9.21
C LYS A 577 24.08 11.83 9.34
N ARG A 578 23.67 10.72 8.72
CA ARG A 578 24.33 9.41 8.83
C ARG A 578 25.49 9.23 7.86
N PHE A 579 25.47 9.91 6.71
CA PHE A 579 26.61 9.91 5.79
C PHE A 579 27.77 10.72 6.40
N THR A 580 28.93 10.11 6.62
CA THR A 580 30.12 10.68 7.27
C THR A 580 31.39 10.34 6.47
N LEU A 581 32.54 10.92 6.86
CA LEU A 581 33.84 10.55 6.26
C LEU A 581 34.13 9.04 6.42
N SER A 582 33.82 8.47 7.58
CA SER A 582 33.99 7.03 7.85
C SER A 582 33.17 6.15 6.89
N THR A 583 31.89 6.48 6.67
CA THR A 583 31.04 5.72 5.74
C THR A 583 31.49 5.86 4.29
N LEU A 584 32.03 7.03 3.90
CA LEU A 584 32.61 7.25 2.57
C LEU A 584 33.89 6.41 2.39
N GLU A 585 34.77 6.39 3.40
CA GLU A 585 36.01 5.60 3.37
C GLU A 585 35.73 4.10 3.31
N GLU A 586 34.72 3.62 4.03
CA GLU A 586 34.27 2.23 3.97
C GLU A 586 33.69 1.87 2.60
N PHE A 587 32.92 2.77 1.99
CA PHE A 587 32.37 2.59 0.65
C PHE A 587 33.45 2.48 -0.44
N LEU A 588 34.47 3.33 -0.38
CA LEU A 588 35.57 3.35 -1.35
C LEU A 588 36.51 2.14 -1.22
N LYS A 589 36.42 1.40 -0.11
CA LYS A 589 37.30 0.25 0.18
C LYS A 589 36.94 -0.94 -0.71
N GLY A 590 37.86 -1.34 -1.59
CA GLY A 590 37.77 -2.55 -2.40
C GLY A 590 36.84 -2.47 -3.63
N LYS A 591 36.56 -1.27 -4.14
CA LYS A 591 35.71 -1.04 -5.32
C LYS A 591 36.52 -0.71 -6.58
N SER A 592 35.95 -1.00 -7.76
CA SER A 592 36.54 -0.64 -9.04
C SER A 592 36.28 0.83 -9.37
N LYS A 593 37.22 1.44 -10.10
CA LYS A 593 37.15 2.85 -10.55
C LYS A 593 35.84 3.16 -11.31
N GLU A 594 35.44 2.25 -12.20
CA GLU A 594 34.22 2.37 -13.03
C GLU A 594 32.94 2.37 -12.18
N TYR A 595 32.89 1.57 -11.11
CA TYR A 595 31.75 1.54 -10.20
C TYR A 595 31.62 2.84 -9.39
N VAL A 596 32.75 3.39 -8.94
CA VAL A 596 32.80 4.68 -8.24
C VAL A 596 32.36 5.81 -9.18
N GLU A 597 32.77 5.79 -10.44
CA GLU A 597 32.38 6.77 -11.46
C GLU A 597 30.88 6.70 -11.82
N LYS A 598 30.29 5.50 -11.93
CA LYS A 598 28.86 5.35 -12.23
C LYS A 598 27.96 5.76 -11.05
N SER A 599 28.36 5.42 -9.83
CA SER A 599 27.70 5.91 -8.60
C SER A 599 27.77 7.45 -8.50
N PHE A 600 28.78 8.05 -9.10
CA PHE A 600 28.98 9.49 -9.12
C PHE A 600 28.09 10.23 -10.13
N GLU A 601 27.76 9.65 -11.30
CA GLU A 601 26.77 10.24 -12.21
C GLU A 601 25.37 10.35 -11.58
N LEU A 602 25.00 9.37 -10.75
CA LEU A 602 23.77 9.42 -9.96
C LEU A 602 23.84 10.50 -8.88
N PHE A 603 25.00 10.63 -8.20
CA PHE A 603 25.27 11.70 -7.24
C PHE A 603 25.23 13.11 -7.88
N LYS A 604 25.66 13.27 -9.13
CA LYS A 604 25.55 14.54 -9.89
C LYS A 604 24.10 14.96 -10.13
N THR A 605 23.26 14.02 -10.54
CA THR A 605 21.82 14.26 -10.76
C THR A 605 21.14 14.72 -9.46
N ALA A 606 21.68 14.24 -8.35
CA ALA A 606 21.24 14.47 -7.00
C ALA A 606 21.63 15.84 -6.41
N LEU A 607 22.83 16.32 -6.77
CA LEU A 607 23.36 17.61 -6.33
C LEU A 607 22.49 18.78 -6.81
N ALA A 608 21.96 18.72 -8.04
CA ALA A 608 21.23 19.82 -8.69
C ALA A 608 19.98 20.37 -7.96
N ASP A 609 19.45 19.67 -6.94
CA ASP A 609 18.15 19.99 -6.31
C ASP A 609 18.25 20.64 -4.90
N GLN A 610 19.34 20.50 -4.13
CA GLN A 610 19.53 21.12 -2.79
C GLN A 610 21.00 21.20 -2.35
N GLU A 611 21.79 22.11 -2.92
CA GLU A 611 23.25 22.14 -2.78
C GLU A 611 23.76 22.74 -1.45
N ALA A 612 23.02 23.69 -0.87
CA ALA A 612 23.46 24.47 0.30
C ALA A 612 23.79 23.63 1.56
N LYS A 613 22.97 22.64 1.90
CA LYS A 613 23.16 21.81 3.12
C LYS A 613 24.23 20.72 2.95
N LEU A 614 24.46 20.28 1.72
CA LEU A 614 25.47 19.27 1.40
C LEU A 614 26.86 19.90 1.32
N GLY A 615 26.94 21.17 0.91
CA GLY A 615 28.12 22.04 0.93
C GLY A 615 28.91 21.98 2.23
N SER A 616 28.31 22.41 3.35
CA SER A 616 28.98 22.45 4.67
C SER A 616 29.61 21.11 5.06
N LYS A 617 28.88 20.05 4.73
CA LYS A 617 29.22 18.69 5.12
C LYS A 617 30.39 18.15 4.30
N VAL A 618 30.39 18.39 2.99
CA VAL A 618 31.50 18.04 2.10
C VAL A 618 32.74 18.88 2.43
N ILE A 619 32.58 20.18 2.70
CA ILE A 619 33.69 21.08 3.10
C ILE A 619 34.33 20.59 4.41
N LYS A 620 33.52 20.22 5.40
CA LYS A 620 34.00 19.67 6.68
C LYS A 620 34.69 18.32 6.50
N MET A 621 34.10 17.40 5.73
CA MET A 621 34.73 16.11 5.42
C MET A 621 36.05 16.29 4.66
N TYR A 622 36.15 17.29 3.77
CA TYR A 622 37.38 17.60 3.05
C TYR A 622 38.47 18.12 4.00
N ARG A 623 38.11 19.01 4.94
CA ARG A 623 39.01 19.45 6.00
C ARG A 623 39.57 18.27 6.79
N ASP A 624 38.69 17.39 7.24
CA ASP A 624 39.01 16.24 8.11
C ASP A 624 39.72 15.10 7.35
N SER A 625 39.64 15.08 6.01
CA SER A 625 40.30 14.08 5.17
C SER A 625 41.83 14.25 5.14
N LYS A 626 42.56 13.15 4.98
CA LYS A 626 44.01 13.17 4.77
C LYS A 626 44.36 13.75 3.39
N SER A 627 45.29 14.70 3.32
CA SER A 627 45.74 15.30 2.05
C SER A 627 46.18 14.24 1.03
N GLY A 628 45.63 14.30 -0.18
CA GLY A 628 45.96 13.39 -1.28
C GLY A 628 45.33 12.00 -1.22
N SER A 629 44.48 11.69 -0.22
CA SER A 629 43.73 10.43 -0.17
C SER A 629 42.68 10.34 -1.28
N GLU A 630 42.22 9.13 -1.62
CA GLU A 630 41.11 8.96 -2.55
C GLU A 630 39.83 9.66 -2.08
N SER A 631 39.55 9.63 -0.77
CA SER A 631 38.45 10.41 -0.17
C SER A 631 38.64 11.92 -0.38
N SER A 632 39.87 12.45 -0.21
CA SER A 632 40.20 13.87 -0.43
C SER A 632 39.99 14.30 -1.88
N LYS A 633 40.40 13.48 -2.85
CA LYS A 633 40.20 13.75 -4.28
C LYS A 633 38.72 13.70 -4.65
N TRP A 634 38.01 12.71 -4.12
CA TRP A 634 36.57 12.53 -4.32
C TRP A 634 35.78 13.73 -3.78
N LEU A 635 36.13 14.21 -2.58
CA LEU A 635 35.49 15.37 -1.96
C LEU A 635 35.76 16.68 -2.73
N LEU A 636 36.95 16.87 -3.31
CA LEU A 636 37.24 18.02 -4.19
C LEU A 636 36.41 17.98 -5.48
N GLN A 637 36.26 16.79 -6.08
CA GLN A 637 35.44 16.62 -7.27
C GLN A 637 33.97 16.92 -6.97
N ALA A 638 33.46 16.46 -5.83
CA ALA A 638 32.12 16.79 -5.35
C ALA A 638 31.94 18.30 -5.11
N LEU A 639 32.93 18.98 -4.50
CA LEU A 639 32.89 20.45 -4.30
C LEU A 639 32.84 21.20 -5.63
N SER A 640 33.61 20.76 -6.64
CA SER A 640 33.67 21.41 -7.96
C SER A 640 32.37 21.40 -8.76
N MET A 641 31.39 20.63 -8.31
CA MET A 641 30.12 20.39 -8.99
C MET A 641 28.92 21.06 -8.32
N MET A 642 29.14 21.85 -7.27
CA MET A 642 28.09 22.60 -6.58
C MET A 642 27.77 23.91 -7.33
N ASP A 643 26.51 24.35 -7.30
CA ASP A 643 26.12 25.67 -7.82
C ASP A 643 26.63 26.79 -6.95
N VAL A 644 27.03 27.81 -7.66
CA VAL A 644 27.64 29.05 -7.26
C VAL A 644 26.76 29.87 -6.31
N HIS A 645 25.43 29.78 -6.47
CA HIS A 645 24.46 30.55 -5.69
C HIS A 645 24.01 29.87 -4.38
N SER A 646 24.49 28.66 -4.11
CA SER A 646 23.95 27.80 -3.05
C SER A 646 24.76 27.80 -1.75
N LEU A 647 25.98 28.34 -1.72
CA LEU A 647 26.82 28.34 -0.53
C LEU A 647 26.18 29.17 0.59
N SER A 648 26.10 28.63 1.81
CA SER A 648 25.62 29.39 2.98
C SER A 648 26.72 30.32 3.51
N ALA A 649 26.35 31.33 4.33
CA ALA A 649 27.35 32.17 5.00
C ALA A 649 28.33 31.36 5.88
N SER A 650 27.86 30.26 6.46
CA SER A 650 28.70 29.32 7.21
C SER A 650 29.69 28.59 6.29
N ASP A 651 29.28 28.18 5.10
CA ASP A 651 30.16 27.52 4.12
C ASP A 651 31.24 28.45 3.63
N ARG A 652 30.86 29.70 3.38
CA ARG A 652 31.77 30.77 2.96
C ARG A 652 32.78 31.09 4.05
N ALA A 653 32.35 31.19 5.30
CA ALA A 653 33.27 31.35 6.43
C ALA A 653 34.22 30.15 6.53
N GLU A 654 33.72 28.93 6.32
CA GLU A 654 34.51 27.70 6.37
C GLU A 654 35.54 27.61 5.24
N ILE A 655 35.16 28.02 4.02
CA ILE A 655 36.06 28.17 2.86
C ILE A 655 37.12 29.23 3.14
N LEU A 656 36.74 30.38 3.69
CA LEU A 656 37.69 31.44 4.04
C LEU A 656 38.69 30.96 5.09
N THR A 657 38.23 30.19 6.08
CA THR A 657 39.07 29.53 7.08
C THR A 657 40.00 28.51 6.41
N LEU A 658 39.50 27.68 5.48
CA LEU A 658 40.35 26.78 4.71
C LEU A 658 41.40 27.52 3.87
N LEU A 659 41.08 28.67 3.27
CA LEU A 659 42.05 29.48 2.52
C LEU A 659 43.11 30.13 3.41
N LYS A 660 42.80 30.35 4.69
CA LYS A 660 43.74 30.86 5.70
C LYS A 660 44.62 29.76 6.29
N GLU A 661 44.07 28.56 6.49
CA GLU A 661 44.69 27.47 7.27
C GLU A 661 45.27 26.33 6.42
N SER A 662 44.91 26.22 5.14
CA SER A 662 45.36 25.12 4.28
C SER A 662 46.86 25.16 4.02
N THR A 663 47.46 23.97 3.89
CA THR A 663 48.86 23.84 3.52
C THR A 663 49.08 24.30 2.07
N PRO A 664 50.30 24.76 1.70
CA PRO A 664 50.61 25.23 0.36
C PRO A 664 50.26 24.24 -0.77
N GLU A 665 50.27 22.93 -0.48
CA GLU A 665 49.94 21.87 -1.43
C GLU A 665 48.43 21.78 -1.72
N ARG A 666 47.57 22.16 -0.75
CA ARG A 666 46.10 22.15 -0.90
C ARG A 666 45.54 23.42 -1.57
N ILE A 667 46.24 24.55 -1.44
CA ILE A 667 45.77 25.88 -1.89
C ILE A 667 45.45 25.94 -3.39
N PRO A 668 46.29 25.44 -4.32
CA PRO A 668 46.03 25.61 -5.76
C PRO A 668 44.76 24.91 -6.25
N GLU A 669 44.53 23.67 -5.83
CA GLU A 669 43.34 22.90 -6.22
C GLU A 669 42.07 23.46 -5.58
N LEU A 670 42.16 23.90 -4.32
CA LEU A 670 41.05 24.57 -3.63
C LEU A 670 40.69 25.90 -4.30
N VAL A 671 41.66 26.77 -4.60
CA VAL A 671 41.42 28.07 -5.26
C VAL A 671 40.82 27.89 -6.66
N LYS A 672 41.34 26.93 -7.44
CA LYS A 672 40.81 26.62 -8.78
C LYS A 672 39.37 26.10 -8.74
N THR A 673 39.04 25.34 -7.70
CA THR A 673 37.69 24.81 -7.49
C THR A 673 36.75 25.92 -7.04
N VAL A 674 37.13 26.67 -6.01
CA VAL A 674 36.32 27.73 -5.38
C VAL A 674 36.10 28.94 -6.28
N SER A 675 37.07 29.32 -7.13
CA SER A 675 36.89 30.43 -8.09
C SER A 675 35.80 30.18 -9.13
N ARG A 676 35.49 28.92 -9.44
CA ARG A 676 34.36 28.54 -10.30
C ARG A 676 33.03 28.53 -9.56
N LEU A 677 33.07 28.50 -8.23
CA LEU A 677 31.93 28.40 -7.32
C LEU A 677 31.44 29.75 -6.80
N ILE A 678 32.03 30.88 -7.17
CA ILE A 678 31.64 32.19 -6.64
C ILE A 678 31.15 33.10 -7.77
N ASP A 679 29.88 33.50 -7.69
CA ASP A 679 29.33 34.52 -8.55
C ASP A 679 29.63 35.84 -7.85
N THR A 680 30.57 36.52 -8.48
CA THR A 680 31.03 37.86 -8.17
C THR A 680 29.86 38.83 -7.89
N ALA A 681 28.66 38.58 -8.41
CA ALA A 681 27.55 39.49 -8.30
C ALA A 681 26.77 39.58 -6.97
N SER A 682 26.84 38.57 -6.10
CA SER A 682 25.75 38.32 -5.14
C SER A 682 26.15 38.21 -3.66
N ASP A 683 27.41 38.44 -3.29
CA ASP A 683 27.90 38.07 -1.95
C ASP A 683 28.77 39.12 -1.25
N LYS A 684 28.12 40.18 -0.77
CA LYS A 684 28.76 41.40 -0.26
C LYS A 684 29.71 41.15 0.92
N ASP A 685 29.23 40.44 1.93
CA ASP A 685 29.98 40.18 3.17
C ASP A 685 31.20 39.29 2.94
N PHE A 686 31.06 38.29 2.06
CA PHE A 686 32.14 37.37 1.74
C PHE A 686 33.23 38.07 0.94
N ILE A 687 32.87 38.91 -0.02
CA ILE A 687 33.83 39.71 -0.79
C ILE A 687 34.52 40.74 0.12
N LEU A 688 33.79 41.39 1.04
CA LEU A 688 34.37 42.31 2.01
C LEU A 688 35.35 41.59 2.94
N SER A 689 35.00 40.39 3.41
CA SER A 689 35.86 39.53 4.24
C SER A 689 37.08 39.03 3.47
N LEU A 690 36.91 38.70 2.18
CA LEU A 690 37.98 38.28 1.28
C LEU A 690 38.94 39.45 1.00
N TYR A 691 38.42 40.65 0.79
CA TYR A 691 39.17 41.90 0.65
C TYR A 691 39.96 42.24 1.92
N GLN A 692 39.32 42.17 3.09
CA GLN A 692 39.99 42.36 4.38
C GLN A 692 41.09 41.31 4.61
N ALA A 693 40.84 40.03 4.30
CA ALA A 693 41.83 38.96 4.41
C ALA A 693 43.00 39.14 3.42
N ALA A 694 42.72 39.56 2.18
CA ALA A 694 43.76 39.88 1.20
C ALA A 694 44.61 41.08 1.64
N ARG A 695 43.98 42.13 2.20
CA ARG A 695 44.67 43.28 2.80
C ARG A 695 45.56 42.89 3.99
N ASN A 696 45.17 41.85 4.71
CA ASN A 696 45.91 41.31 5.86
C ASN A 696 46.98 40.25 5.46
N GLY A 697 47.23 40.01 4.16
CA GLY A 697 48.36 39.20 3.68
C GLY A 697 48.11 37.70 3.47
N PHE A 698 46.86 37.22 3.52
CA PHE A 698 46.54 35.81 3.32
C PHE A 698 46.59 35.41 1.82
N LYS A 699 47.60 34.62 1.44
CA LYS A 699 47.92 34.29 0.03
C LYS A 699 46.78 33.59 -0.74
N GLY A 700 46.05 32.66 -0.10
CA GLY A 700 44.88 32.00 -0.70
C GLY A 700 43.72 32.96 -0.98
N ALA A 701 43.49 33.93 -0.08
CA ALA A 701 42.47 34.96 -0.24
C ALA A 701 42.84 35.97 -1.34
N SER A 702 44.11 36.37 -1.42
CA SER A 702 44.61 37.26 -2.48
C SER A 702 44.47 36.64 -3.87
N LEU A 703 44.79 35.35 -4.02
CA LEU A 703 44.68 34.63 -5.29
C LEU A 703 43.21 34.48 -5.74
N LEU A 704 42.31 34.20 -4.81
CA LEU A 704 40.88 34.07 -5.11
C LEU A 704 40.24 35.43 -5.44
N LEU A 705 40.54 36.49 -4.68
CA LEU A 705 40.00 37.85 -4.92
C LEU A 705 40.36 38.37 -6.32
N ASN A 706 41.59 38.11 -6.76
CA ASN A 706 42.04 38.51 -8.09
C ASN A 706 41.30 37.79 -9.23
N GLN A 707 40.75 36.60 -8.98
CA GLN A 707 39.97 35.85 -9.99
C GLN A 707 38.49 36.32 -10.07
N LEU A 708 37.99 37.13 -9.13
CA LEU A 708 36.55 37.37 -8.92
C LEU A 708 36.05 38.82 -9.15
N LEU A 709 36.74 39.69 -9.90
CA LEU A 709 36.36 41.12 -10.03
C LEU A 709 35.40 41.44 -11.23
N ASP A 710 34.14 41.89 -10.99
CA ASP A 710 33.02 42.22 -11.95
C ASP A 710 32.03 43.37 -11.50
N LYS A 711 31.19 43.92 -12.42
CA LYS A 711 30.08 44.92 -12.29
C LYS A 711 29.22 44.85 -11.02
N ASN A 712 28.78 43.67 -10.58
CA ASN A 712 27.83 43.54 -9.47
C ASN A 712 28.54 43.53 -8.08
N VAL A 713 29.83 43.17 -8.04
CA VAL A 713 30.72 43.29 -6.86
C VAL A 713 30.84 44.76 -6.43
N LEU A 714 30.86 45.67 -7.40
CA LEU A 714 31.05 47.10 -7.20
C LEU A 714 29.83 47.79 -6.57
N THR A 715 28.62 47.47 -7.03
CA THR A 715 27.36 47.98 -6.42
C THR A 715 27.17 47.46 -4.99
N SER A 716 27.75 46.30 -4.68
CA SER A 716 27.77 45.72 -3.35
C SER A 716 28.70 46.45 -2.37
N LEU A 717 29.92 46.79 -2.80
CA LEU A 717 30.85 47.63 -2.04
C LEU A 717 30.28 49.04 -1.79
N TYR A 718 29.23 49.48 -2.51
CA TYR A 718 28.57 50.77 -2.33
C TYR A 718 27.89 50.92 -0.96
N GLU A 719 26.95 50.04 -0.64
CA GLU A 719 26.00 50.27 0.45
C GLU A 719 26.68 50.27 1.83
N ASP A 720 27.76 49.51 2.03
CA ASP A 720 28.42 49.36 3.33
C ASP A 720 29.55 50.36 3.58
N VAL A 721 30.27 50.82 2.54
CA VAL A 721 31.35 51.80 2.74
C VAL A 721 30.76 53.19 3.05
N ILE A 722 29.51 53.44 2.67
CA ILE A 722 28.84 54.74 2.74
C ILE A 722 28.16 54.98 4.09
N ALA A 723 27.76 53.92 4.80
CA ALA A 723 27.23 54.07 6.15
C ALA A 723 28.25 54.73 7.10
N ASN A 724 29.55 54.72 6.75
CA ASN A 724 30.62 55.26 7.60
C ASN A 724 31.66 56.14 6.87
N ASP A 725 31.60 56.33 5.54
CA ASP A 725 32.56 57.17 4.79
C ASP A 725 31.94 57.83 3.53
N ASN A 726 31.72 59.15 3.58
CA ASN A 726 31.22 59.96 2.46
C ASN A 726 32.19 60.04 1.26
N GLY A 727 33.47 59.71 1.45
CA GLY A 727 34.46 59.62 0.36
C GLY A 727 34.20 58.44 -0.57
N ALA A 728 33.73 57.32 -0.03
CA ALA A 728 33.48 56.10 -0.79
C ALA A 728 32.20 56.15 -1.64
N LEU A 729 31.16 56.91 -1.24
CA LEU A 729 29.97 57.17 -2.07
C LEU A 729 30.34 57.90 -3.36
N LYS A 730 31.32 58.82 -3.24
CA LYS A 730 31.84 59.60 -4.34
C LYS A 730 32.78 58.78 -5.23
N ASP A 731 33.65 57.96 -4.65
CA ASP A 731 34.58 57.10 -5.40
C ASP A 731 33.91 55.92 -6.10
N LEU A 732 32.71 55.54 -5.66
CA LEU A 732 31.97 54.41 -6.22
C LEU A 732 30.83 54.82 -7.18
N LEU A 733 30.30 56.05 -7.04
CA LEU A 733 29.54 56.71 -8.12
C LEU A 733 30.44 57.30 -9.22
N PHE A 734 31.70 57.67 -8.92
CA PHE A 734 32.56 58.49 -9.80
C PHE A 734 34.05 58.09 -9.96
N GLY A 735 34.60 57.07 -9.28
CA GLY A 735 35.84 56.32 -9.62
C GLY A 735 37.10 56.44 -8.72
N ALA A 736 37.77 55.30 -8.39
CA ALA A 736 39.22 55.22 -8.05
C ALA A 736 39.87 53.79 -8.08
N THR A 737 39.13 52.69 -7.88
CA THR A 737 39.74 51.35 -7.63
C THR A 737 39.64 50.33 -8.76
N ILE A 738 39.19 50.74 -9.95
CA ILE A 738 39.09 49.85 -11.12
C ILE A 738 40.11 50.34 -12.16
N PRO A 739 41.04 49.49 -12.63
CA PRO A 739 41.98 49.86 -13.68
C PRO A 739 41.26 50.43 -14.91
N LEU A 740 41.79 51.52 -15.45
CA LEU A 740 41.18 52.36 -16.51
C LEU A 740 40.73 51.55 -17.76
N GLU A 741 41.34 50.40 -17.97
CA GLU A 741 41.10 49.49 -19.10
C GLU A 741 39.75 48.76 -19.00
N LYS A 742 39.28 48.41 -17.78
CA LYS A 742 38.00 47.70 -17.57
C LYS A 742 36.77 48.62 -17.63
N GLN A 743 36.92 49.93 -17.41
CA GLN A 743 35.80 50.90 -17.51
C GLN A 743 35.29 51.09 -18.95
N LYS A 744 36.16 50.87 -19.95
CA LYS A 744 35.79 50.98 -21.37
C LYS A 744 35.02 49.77 -21.89
N GLU A 745 35.09 48.62 -21.23
CA GLU A 745 34.41 47.39 -21.65
C GLU A 745 32.92 47.32 -21.25
N LEU A 746 32.45 48.04 -20.21
CA LEU A 746 31.16 47.77 -19.54
C LEU A 746 29.90 48.58 -19.98
N LYS A 747 29.98 49.62 -20.82
CA LYS A 747 28.84 50.37 -21.44
C LYS A 747 27.51 50.54 -20.61
N ILE A 748 27.48 51.29 -19.50
CA ILE A 748 26.23 51.58 -18.73
C ILE A 748 25.83 53.07 -18.80
N ALA A 749 24.54 53.37 -19.07
CA ALA A 749 23.97 54.72 -19.04
C ALA A 749 23.20 55.01 -17.73
N LYS A 750 23.18 56.28 -17.30
CA LYS A 750 22.65 56.76 -15.99
C LYS A 750 21.19 56.42 -15.65
N SER A 751 20.33 56.05 -16.62
CA SER A 751 18.87 55.93 -16.44
C SER A 751 18.36 54.60 -15.86
N ASP A 752 19.16 53.52 -15.88
CA ASP A 752 18.73 52.19 -15.42
C ASP A 752 18.97 51.92 -13.93
N VAL A 753 19.65 52.84 -13.26
CA VAL A 753 20.04 52.74 -11.84
C VAL A 753 18.84 52.96 -10.90
N LEU A 754 17.89 53.83 -11.26
CA LEU A 754 16.75 54.20 -10.40
C LEU A 754 15.67 53.12 -10.29
N LYS A 755 15.57 52.21 -11.27
CA LYS A 755 14.60 51.10 -11.26
C LYS A 755 14.99 49.97 -10.29
N GLN A 756 16.18 50.03 -9.72
CA GLN A 756 16.81 48.92 -9.01
C GLN A 756 17.01 49.24 -7.51
N LEU A 757 16.35 50.28 -6.97
CA LEU A 757 16.53 50.78 -5.60
C LEU A 757 15.35 50.45 -4.64
N PRO A 758 15.59 50.31 -3.31
CA PRO A 758 14.56 49.99 -2.31
C PRO A 758 13.49 51.07 -2.08
N ALA A 759 12.28 50.67 -1.65
CA ALA A 759 11.12 51.57 -1.50
C ALA A 759 11.30 52.71 -0.48
N ALA A 760 12.10 52.53 0.59
CA ALA A 760 12.42 53.59 1.55
C ALA A 760 13.28 54.71 0.91
N VAL A 761 14.19 54.34 0.00
CA VAL A 761 15.02 55.28 -0.78
C VAL A 761 14.16 56.07 -1.77
N ILE A 762 13.11 55.45 -2.30
CA ILE A 762 12.14 56.10 -3.19
C ILE A 762 11.25 57.07 -2.41
N VAL A 763 10.80 56.72 -1.19
CA VAL A 763 10.02 57.59 -0.31
C VAL A 763 10.83 58.83 0.10
N ASP A 764 12.08 58.66 0.53
CA ASP A 764 13.00 59.78 0.85
C ASP A 764 13.29 60.64 -0.39
N ALA A 765 13.46 60.02 -1.57
CA ALA A 765 13.64 60.75 -2.82
C ALA A 765 12.39 61.54 -3.25
N VAL A 766 11.18 60.98 -3.08
CA VAL A 766 9.89 61.64 -3.42
C VAL A 766 9.51 62.72 -2.37
N GLU A 767 9.93 62.56 -1.11
CA GLU A 767 9.78 63.59 -0.07
C GLU A 767 10.77 64.75 -0.21
N GLN A 768 12.03 64.48 -0.58
CA GLN A 768 13.11 65.50 -0.59
C GLN A 768 13.34 66.17 -1.95
N LEU A 769 12.89 65.57 -3.06
CA LEU A 769 13.09 66.09 -4.42
C LEU A 769 11.71 66.35 -5.05
N ASP A 770 11.34 67.62 -5.23
CA ASP A 770 10.04 68.12 -5.74
C ASP A 770 9.81 67.73 -7.23
N TYR A 771 9.59 66.43 -7.50
CA TYR A 771 9.64 65.80 -8.84
C TYR A 771 8.27 65.21 -9.26
N ASP A 772 7.78 65.52 -10.48
CA ASP A 772 6.60 64.88 -11.09
C ASP A 772 7.03 63.76 -12.06
N PRO A 773 6.79 62.47 -11.74
CA PRO A 773 7.22 61.34 -12.56
C PRO A 773 6.38 61.16 -13.85
N GLY A 774 5.28 61.89 -14.06
CA GLY A 774 4.46 61.70 -15.26
C GLY A 774 3.80 60.31 -15.38
N ARG A 775 3.01 60.08 -16.44
CA ARG A 775 2.00 58.99 -16.44
C ARG A 775 2.56 57.56 -16.36
N LYS A 776 3.65 57.25 -17.06
CA LYS A 776 4.22 55.89 -17.10
C LYS A 776 4.90 55.50 -15.79
N GLN A 777 5.64 56.44 -15.21
CA GLN A 777 6.33 56.20 -13.94
C GLN A 777 5.33 56.26 -12.77
N MET A 778 4.30 57.13 -12.84
CA MET A 778 3.18 57.13 -11.88
C MET A 778 2.41 55.80 -11.84
N ALA A 779 2.13 55.19 -13.00
CA ALA A 779 1.48 53.87 -13.05
C ALA A 779 2.36 52.77 -12.42
N SER A 780 3.67 52.82 -12.65
CA SER A 780 4.63 51.89 -12.04
C SER A 780 4.71 52.04 -10.52
N LEU A 781 4.69 53.28 -10.02
CA LEU A 781 4.71 53.59 -8.59
C LEU A 781 3.41 53.15 -7.91
N LEU A 782 2.25 53.37 -8.54
CA LEU A 782 0.96 52.92 -8.03
C LEU A 782 0.89 51.38 -7.94
N LEU A 783 1.35 50.67 -8.97
CA LEU A 783 1.43 49.20 -8.95
C LEU A 783 2.31 48.71 -7.80
N GLN A 784 3.50 49.29 -7.65
CA GLN A 784 4.44 48.94 -6.58
C GLN A 784 3.88 49.27 -5.19
N ALA A 785 3.12 50.36 -5.04
CA ALA A 785 2.49 50.73 -3.79
C ALA A 785 1.38 49.73 -3.39
N ILE A 786 0.58 49.28 -4.35
CA ILE A 786 -0.48 48.28 -4.14
C ILE A 786 0.11 46.89 -3.84
N GLU A 787 1.12 46.42 -4.60
CA GLU A 787 1.77 45.12 -4.37
C GLU A 787 2.48 45.01 -3.01
N ASN A 788 2.91 46.15 -2.46
CA ASN A 788 3.57 46.21 -1.15
C ASN A 788 2.65 46.69 -0.02
N ASP A 789 1.33 46.80 -0.26
CA ASP A 789 0.31 47.24 0.72
C ASP A 789 0.65 48.56 1.41
N ASN A 790 1.32 49.46 0.68
CA ASN A 790 1.78 50.74 1.19
C ASN A 790 0.71 51.82 0.98
N ILE A 791 -0.32 51.78 1.83
CA ILE A 791 -1.44 52.73 1.78
C ILE A 791 -0.99 54.19 1.97
N ASN A 792 0.12 54.41 2.69
CA ASN A 792 0.69 55.73 2.88
C ASN A 792 1.25 56.30 1.58
N LEU A 793 1.95 55.48 0.78
CA LEU A 793 2.42 55.88 -0.54
C LEU A 793 1.25 56.13 -1.49
N ILE A 794 0.21 55.28 -1.49
CA ILE A 794 -1.01 55.51 -2.29
C ILE A 794 -1.65 56.86 -1.92
N SER A 795 -1.85 57.10 -0.62
CA SER A 795 -2.43 58.35 -0.10
C SER A 795 -1.55 59.56 -0.44
N LEU A 796 -0.23 59.41 -0.39
CA LEU A 796 0.73 60.47 -0.74
C LEU A 796 0.66 60.80 -2.24
N LEU A 797 0.59 59.79 -3.11
CA LEU A 797 0.44 59.96 -4.55
C LEU A 797 -0.91 60.62 -4.90
N GLU A 798 -2.00 60.21 -4.25
CA GLU A 798 -3.33 60.83 -4.39
C GLU A 798 -3.33 62.30 -3.93
N LYS A 799 -2.61 62.62 -2.84
CA LYS A 799 -2.50 63.96 -2.28
C LYS A 799 -1.62 64.89 -3.11
N LYS A 800 -0.44 64.43 -3.54
CA LYS A 800 0.56 65.24 -4.27
C LYS A 800 0.26 65.34 -5.76
N HIS A 801 -0.36 64.31 -6.36
CA HIS A 801 -0.59 64.24 -7.81
C HIS A 801 -2.04 63.85 -8.20
N PRO A 802 -3.08 64.53 -7.70
CA PRO A 802 -4.49 64.14 -7.87
C PRO A 802 -4.96 64.11 -9.34
N HIS A 803 -4.46 65.04 -10.17
CA HIS A 803 -4.84 65.12 -11.59
C HIS A 803 -4.31 63.95 -12.43
N THR A 804 -3.10 63.47 -12.10
CA THR A 804 -2.48 62.33 -12.79
C THR A 804 -3.13 61.02 -12.35
N MET A 805 -3.41 60.88 -11.05
CA MET A 805 -4.16 59.74 -10.49
C MET A 805 -5.54 59.58 -11.14
N LYS A 806 -6.34 60.65 -11.24
CA LYS A 806 -7.68 60.61 -11.87
C LYS A 806 -7.68 60.10 -13.32
N LYS A 807 -6.57 60.23 -14.04
CA LYS A 807 -6.43 59.75 -15.43
C LYS A 807 -5.97 58.29 -15.53
N ILE A 808 -5.21 57.80 -14.56
CA ILE A 808 -4.58 56.47 -14.62
C ILE A 808 -5.50 55.39 -14.05
N VAL A 809 -6.16 55.68 -12.92
CA VAL A 809 -6.95 54.70 -12.15
C VAL A 809 -7.99 53.94 -12.99
N PRO A 810 -8.81 54.57 -13.86
CA PRO A 810 -9.77 53.82 -14.69
C PRO A 810 -9.13 52.81 -15.66
N SER A 811 -7.95 53.14 -16.21
CA SER A 811 -7.24 52.23 -17.13
C SER A 811 -6.52 51.09 -16.39
N PHE A 812 -6.05 51.37 -15.17
CA PHE A 812 -5.39 50.39 -14.32
C PHE A 812 -6.38 49.31 -13.85
N ILE A 813 -7.58 49.73 -13.45
CA ILE A 813 -8.65 48.86 -12.97
C ILE A 813 -9.22 47.95 -14.07
N SER A 814 -9.27 48.42 -15.31
CA SER A 814 -9.84 47.68 -16.45
C SER A 814 -8.87 46.68 -17.12
N LYS A 815 -7.56 46.83 -16.97
CA LYS A 815 -6.57 45.93 -17.59
C LYS A 815 -6.08 44.80 -16.69
N GLU A 816 -5.78 45.08 -15.42
CA GLU A 816 -4.98 44.17 -14.58
C GLU A 816 -5.52 44.01 -13.15
N GLY A 817 -6.56 44.76 -12.75
CA GLY A 817 -7.00 44.88 -11.35
C GLY A 817 -7.48 43.58 -10.69
N ALA A 818 -8.23 42.73 -11.40
CA ALA A 818 -8.75 41.47 -10.86
C ALA A 818 -7.64 40.41 -10.69
N THR A 819 -6.71 40.34 -11.66
CA THR A 819 -5.54 39.46 -11.62
C THR A 819 -4.59 39.85 -10.49
N LEU A 820 -4.37 41.15 -10.30
CA LEU A 820 -3.58 41.70 -9.21
C LEU A 820 -4.21 41.36 -7.84
N LEU A 821 -5.51 41.59 -7.68
CA LEU A 821 -6.24 41.26 -6.45
C LEU A 821 -6.13 39.77 -6.08
N ARG A 822 -6.26 38.89 -7.08
CA ARG A 822 -6.10 37.43 -6.90
C ARG A 822 -4.68 37.07 -6.46
N LYS A 823 -3.66 37.60 -7.15
CA LYS A 823 -2.24 37.39 -6.82
C LYS A 823 -1.96 37.82 -5.38
N MET A 824 -2.39 39.01 -5.00
CA MET A 824 -2.21 39.57 -3.64
C MET A 824 -2.83 38.68 -2.56
N LEU A 825 -4.09 38.27 -2.72
CA LEU A 825 -4.77 37.42 -1.75
C LEU A 825 -4.18 36.00 -1.68
N SER A 826 -3.58 35.50 -2.77
CA SER A 826 -2.96 34.17 -2.80
C SER A 826 -1.53 34.12 -2.23
N GLU A 827 -0.72 35.14 -2.50
CA GLU A 827 0.71 35.14 -2.14
C GLU A 827 0.95 35.77 -0.77
N ARG A 828 0.14 36.77 -0.39
CA ARG A 828 0.39 37.62 0.81
C ARG A 828 -0.90 38.06 1.54
N PRO A 829 -1.80 37.14 1.95
CA PRO A 829 -3.12 37.47 2.50
C PRO A 829 -3.09 38.31 3.79
N SER A 830 -2.05 38.21 4.61
CA SER A 830 -1.94 38.97 5.87
C SER A 830 -1.45 40.41 5.68
N SER A 831 -0.90 40.75 4.51
CA SER A 831 -0.22 42.02 4.24
C SER A 831 -0.68 42.64 2.93
N CYS A 832 -1.96 42.48 2.59
CA CYS A 832 -2.53 43.03 1.35
C CYS A 832 -3.92 43.67 1.58
N LYS A 833 -4.27 43.94 2.84
CA LYS A 833 -5.63 44.30 3.24
C LYS A 833 -6.04 45.65 2.68
N SER A 834 -5.19 46.66 2.85
CA SER A 834 -5.50 48.04 2.47
C SER A 834 -5.48 48.23 0.95
N GLY A 835 -4.54 47.59 0.25
CA GLY A 835 -4.49 47.57 -1.20
C GLY A 835 -5.69 46.86 -1.82
N ALA A 836 -6.13 45.74 -1.24
CA ALA A 836 -7.32 45.02 -1.69
C ALA A 836 -8.61 45.83 -1.47
N GLU A 837 -8.77 46.47 -0.31
CA GLU A 837 -9.90 47.36 -0.01
C GLU A 837 -9.96 48.54 -1.01
N TRP A 838 -8.81 49.15 -1.31
CA TRP A 838 -8.72 50.25 -2.26
C TRP A 838 -9.12 49.82 -3.69
N LEU A 839 -8.68 48.65 -4.15
CA LEU A 839 -9.05 48.11 -5.46
C LEU A 839 -10.56 47.90 -5.60
N VAL A 840 -11.20 47.34 -4.57
CA VAL A 840 -12.66 47.12 -4.56
C VAL A 840 -13.43 48.44 -4.52
N ALA A 841 -13.00 49.39 -3.69
CA ALA A 841 -13.64 50.70 -3.57
C ALA A 841 -13.62 51.52 -4.87
N ASN A 842 -12.65 51.26 -5.75
CA ASN A 842 -12.50 51.95 -7.03
C ASN A 842 -13.10 51.18 -8.23
N GLY A 843 -13.81 50.06 -8.02
CA GLY A 843 -14.64 49.43 -9.05
C GLY A 843 -13.96 48.37 -9.91
N VAL A 844 -12.96 47.64 -9.37
CA VAL A 844 -12.44 46.42 -10.02
C VAL A 844 -13.57 45.43 -10.26
N SER A 845 -13.68 44.92 -11.49
CA SER A 845 -14.64 43.86 -11.84
C SER A 845 -14.32 42.59 -11.07
N LEU A 846 -15.31 42.06 -10.34
CA LEU A 846 -15.18 40.84 -9.53
C LEU A 846 -15.74 39.61 -10.25
N ARG A 847 -16.05 39.72 -11.55
CA ARG A 847 -16.50 38.58 -12.36
C ARG A 847 -15.33 37.64 -12.64
N ASP A 848 -15.42 36.43 -12.11
CA ASP A 848 -14.50 35.32 -12.39
C ASP A 848 -14.61 34.91 -13.87
N GLU A 849 -13.87 35.57 -14.78
CA GLU A 849 -13.85 35.20 -16.21
C GLU A 849 -12.80 34.12 -16.56
N ALA A 850 -12.05 33.58 -15.59
CA ALA A 850 -11.10 32.50 -15.85
C ALA A 850 -11.10 31.46 -14.72
N PHE A 851 -11.99 30.48 -14.84
CA PHE A 851 -11.93 29.25 -14.05
C PHE A 851 -10.91 28.30 -14.71
N THR A 852 -9.69 28.25 -14.18
CA THR A 852 -8.78 27.12 -14.40
C THR A 852 -9.07 26.08 -13.33
N GLU A 853 -9.38 24.84 -13.74
CA GLU A 853 -9.64 23.71 -12.85
C GLU A 853 -8.52 23.59 -11.78
N GLY A 854 -8.88 23.78 -10.49
CA GLY A 854 -7.96 23.61 -9.36
C GLY A 854 -7.50 24.88 -8.60
N ALA A 855 -7.77 26.10 -9.08
CA ALA A 855 -7.41 27.33 -8.36
C ALA A 855 -8.53 27.81 -7.39
N PRO A 856 -8.22 28.30 -6.17
CA PRO A 856 -9.24 28.83 -5.25
C PRO A 856 -9.95 30.05 -5.86
N SER A 857 -11.27 30.16 -5.68
CA SER A 857 -12.02 31.32 -6.18
C SER A 857 -11.64 32.60 -5.43
N LEU A 858 -11.92 33.76 -6.02
CA LEU A 858 -11.70 35.05 -5.36
C LEU A 858 -12.46 35.14 -4.03
N LEU A 859 -13.66 34.55 -3.99
CA LEU A 859 -14.48 34.41 -2.79
C LEU A 859 -13.81 33.53 -1.73
N THR A 860 -13.19 32.40 -2.12
CA THR A 860 -12.45 31.56 -1.17
C THR A 860 -11.24 32.31 -0.58
N LEU A 861 -10.51 33.04 -1.41
CA LEU A 861 -9.34 33.82 -1.00
C LEU A 861 -9.68 35.00 -0.09
N SER A 862 -10.90 35.54 -0.16
CA SER A 862 -11.31 36.68 0.68
C SER A 862 -11.75 36.27 2.10
N LEU A 863 -12.03 34.99 2.37
CA LEU A 863 -12.67 34.52 3.61
C LEU A 863 -11.82 34.77 4.87
N GLY A 864 -12.20 35.78 5.64
CA GLY A 864 -11.52 36.21 6.88
C GLY A 864 -10.20 36.96 6.65
N VAL A 865 -9.99 37.43 5.42
CA VAL A 865 -8.96 38.41 5.05
C VAL A 865 -9.61 39.77 4.81
N LEU A 866 -10.73 39.79 4.06
CA LEU A 866 -11.47 41.00 3.74
C LEU A 866 -12.72 41.19 4.64
N PRO A 867 -13.21 42.43 4.79
CA PRO A 867 -14.47 42.72 5.48
C PRO A 867 -15.68 41.95 4.93
N LYS A 868 -16.69 41.74 5.76
CA LYS A 868 -17.91 40.97 5.43
C LYS A 868 -18.64 41.57 4.23
N GLU A 869 -18.77 42.89 4.19
CA GLU A 869 -19.49 43.65 3.17
C GLU A 869 -18.84 43.44 1.79
N VAL A 870 -17.50 43.41 1.76
CA VAL A 870 -16.71 43.15 0.56
C VAL A 870 -16.90 41.72 0.10
N SER A 871 -16.84 40.75 1.02
CA SER A 871 -17.06 39.33 0.70
C SER A 871 -18.48 39.05 0.18
N LEU A 872 -19.50 39.72 0.73
CA LEU A 872 -20.89 39.65 0.24
C LEU A 872 -21.04 40.30 -1.14
N SER A 873 -20.30 41.38 -1.42
CA SER A 873 -20.29 42.01 -2.74
C SER A 873 -19.63 41.11 -3.80
N ILE A 874 -18.51 40.45 -3.46
CA ILE A 874 -17.87 39.43 -4.30
C ILE A 874 -18.86 38.29 -4.59
N MET A 875 -19.56 37.79 -3.57
CA MET A 875 -20.56 36.72 -3.72
C MET A 875 -21.69 37.10 -4.69
N LYS A 876 -22.24 38.32 -4.60
CA LYS A 876 -23.34 38.78 -5.47
C LYS A 876 -22.93 38.96 -6.94
N GLN A 877 -21.64 39.16 -7.21
CA GLN A 877 -21.10 39.39 -8.55
C GLN A 877 -20.53 38.13 -9.21
N SER A 878 -20.26 37.07 -8.42
CA SER A 878 -19.73 35.79 -8.89
C SER A 878 -20.84 34.87 -9.41
N THR A 879 -20.60 34.23 -10.55
CA THR A 879 -21.53 33.32 -11.23
C THR A 879 -21.12 31.85 -11.17
N SER A 880 -19.93 31.51 -10.64
CA SER A 880 -19.27 30.21 -10.88
C SER A 880 -18.62 29.55 -9.63
N TRP A 881 -19.24 29.61 -8.45
CA TRP A 881 -18.74 28.94 -7.23
C TRP A 881 -19.19 27.46 -7.14
N ASP A 882 -19.38 26.82 -8.29
CA ASP A 882 -20.55 25.98 -8.61
C ASP A 882 -20.43 24.47 -8.32
N SER A 883 -19.68 24.03 -7.29
CA SER A 883 -19.83 22.64 -6.83
C SER A 883 -19.51 22.40 -5.34
N PRO A 884 -20.51 21.98 -4.54
CA PRO A 884 -20.42 21.71 -3.11
C PRO A 884 -20.00 20.26 -2.80
N SER A 885 -19.86 19.43 -3.84
CA SER A 885 -19.32 18.08 -3.72
C SER A 885 -17.80 18.08 -3.51
N SER A 886 -17.14 19.23 -3.73
CA SER A 886 -15.73 19.40 -3.42
C SER A 886 -15.56 19.95 -1.99
N ASN A 887 -14.69 19.29 -1.21
CA ASN A 887 -14.15 19.81 0.05
C ASN A 887 -13.36 21.13 -0.11
N THR A 888 -13.31 21.66 -1.34
CA THR A 888 -12.73 22.95 -1.73
C THR A 888 -13.78 24.03 -1.99
N SER A 889 -15.08 23.74 -1.89
CA SER A 889 -16.12 24.74 -2.12
C SER A 889 -16.05 25.88 -1.08
N PRO A 890 -16.31 27.15 -1.47
CA PRO A 890 -16.26 28.28 -0.54
C PRO A 890 -17.18 28.08 0.68
N LEU A 891 -18.37 27.52 0.46
CA LEU A 891 -19.34 27.24 1.51
C LEU A 891 -18.82 26.18 2.50
N TYR A 892 -18.27 25.06 2.00
CA TYR A 892 -17.68 24.03 2.85
C TYR A 892 -16.51 24.57 3.68
N LEU A 893 -15.59 25.32 3.04
CA LEU A 893 -14.42 25.90 3.72
C LEU A 893 -14.82 26.91 4.80
N THR A 894 -15.88 27.69 4.56
CA THR A 894 -16.40 28.65 5.54
C THR A 894 -16.99 27.94 6.76
N ILE A 895 -17.81 26.89 6.55
CA ILE A 895 -18.36 26.08 7.64
C ILE A 895 -17.24 25.35 8.40
N LYS A 896 -16.24 24.80 7.69
CA LYS A 896 -15.06 24.17 8.31
C LYS A 896 -14.26 25.16 9.17
N LYS A 897 -14.07 26.40 8.72
CA LYS A 897 -13.42 27.46 9.50
C LYS A 897 -14.20 27.77 10.79
N LEU A 898 -15.53 27.87 10.69
CA LEU A 898 -16.42 28.04 11.84
C LEU A 898 -16.32 26.86 12.84
N SER A 899 -16.09 25.64 12.35
CA SER A 899 -15.93 24.42 13.16
C SER A 899 -14.56 24.27 13.85
N SER A 900 -13.63 25.21 13.66
CA SER A 900 -12.29 25.14 14.25
C SER A 900 -12.28 25.38 15.76
N ASP A 901 -11.37 24.72 16.48
CA ASP A 901 -11.30 24.77 17.95
C ASP A 901 -11.11 26.21 18.48
N GLN A 902 -10.46 27.08 17.71
CA GLN A 902 -10.33 28.50 18.03
C GLN A 902 -11.69 29.23 18.02
N MET A 903 -12.51 28.96 17.01
CA MET A 903 -13.84 29.57 16.85
C MET A 903 -14.88 29.02 17.83
N GLN A 904 -14.67 27.78 18.31
CA GLN A 904 -15.59 27.12 19.25
C GLN A 904 -15.45 27.56 20.71
N ARG A 905 -14.47 28.39 21.06
CA ARG A 905 -14.32 28.95 22.42
C ARG A 905 -15.49 29.89 22.74
N GLU A 906 -16.12 29.76 23.91
CA GLU A 906 -17.33 30.52 24.29
C GLU A 906 -17.18 32.04 24.12
N LYS A 907 -16.02 32.61 24.50
CA LYS A 907 -15.72 34.03 24.31
C LYS A 907 -15.67 34.46 22.84
N VAL A 908 -15.36 33.54 21.92
CA VAL A 908 -15.20 33.80 20.48
C VAL A 908 -16.53 33.65 19.73
N LYS A 909 -17.47 32.83 20.21
CA LYS A 909 -18.83 32.71 19.63
C LYS A 909 -19.62 34.02 19.64
N GLN A 910 -19.28 34.94 20.55
CA GLN A 910 -19.85 36.29 20.63
C GLN A 910 -19.00 37.35 19.91
N SER A 911 -17.87 36.96 19.29
CA SER A 911 -17.02 37.90 18.57
C SER A 911 -17.64 38.28 17.23
N GLU A 912 -17.38 39.51 16.81
CA GLU A 912 -17.78 40.04 15.50
C GLU A 912 -17.31 39.14 14.34
N SER A 913 -16.12 38.54 14.46
CA SER A 913 -15.60 37.61 13.46
C SER A 913 -16.46 36.35 13.31
N TYR A 914 -16.95 35.77 14.40
CA TYR A 914 -17.82 34.59 14.37
C TYR A 914 -19.18 34.92 13.76
N LEU A 915 -19.81 36.02 14.22
CA LEU A 915 -21.09 36.48 13.70
C LEU A 915 -21.03 36.80 12.21
N ASN A 916 -19.96 37.43 11.75
CA ASN A 916 -19.74 37.73 10.34
C ASN A 916 -19.63 36.47 9.48
N LEU A 917 -18.90 35.44 9.95
CA LEU A 917 -18.81 34.16 9.24
C LEU A 917 -20.15 33.42 9.22
N ARG A 918 -20.88 33.43 10.33
CA ARG A 918 -22.20 32.82 10.45
C ARG A 918 -23.21 33.44 9.48
N GLU A 919 -23.31 34.76 9.45
CA GLU A 919 -24.21 35.47 8.54
C GLU A 919 -23.83 35.27 7.08
N LEU A 920 -22.53 35.20 6.76
CA LEU A 920 -22.06 34.87 5.42
C LEU A 920 -22.50 33.46 5.00
N ILE A 921 -22.40 32.46 5.88
CA ILE A 921 -22.85 31.08 5.61
C ILE A 921 -24.35 31.04 5.33
N LEU A 922 -25.18 31.72 6.14
CA LEU A 922 -26.63 31.77 5.95
C LEU A 922 -26.99 32.44 4.62
N ALA A 923 -26.37 33.58 4.28
CA ALA A 923 -26.57 34.25 3.00
C ALA A 923 -26.18 33.35 1.81
N MET A 924 -25.07 32.61 1.93
CA MET A 924 -24.64 31.64 0.91
C MET A 924 -25.64 30.48 0.74
N LEU A 925 -26.28 30.02 1.82
CA LEU A 925 -27.29 28.95 1.78
C LEU A 925 -28.62 29.43 1.18
N GLU A 926 -29.02 30.68 1.42
CA GLU A 926 -30.24 31.29 0.87
C GLU A 926 -30.17 31.46 -0.65
N HIS A 927 -29.04 31.93 -1.17
CA HIS A 927 -28.83 32.19 -2.60
C HIS A 927 -28.65 30.92 -3.46
N ARG A 928 -28.83 29.72 -2.91
CA ARG A 928 -28.50 28.45 -3.55
C ARG A 928 -29.63 27.44 -3.69
N GLN A 929 -29.62 26.73 -4.82
CA GLN A 929 -30.20 25.38 -4.97
C GLN A 929 -29.12 24.38 -5.37
N ALA A 930 -29.07 23.21 -4.74
CA ALA A 930 -28.12 22.13 -5.02
C ALA A 930 -28.74 20.76 -4.79
N SER A 931 -28.03 19.69 -5.16
CA SER A 931 -28.55 18.34 -4.94
C SER A 931 -28.54 17.93 -3.46
N ALA A 932 -29.34 16.93 -3.09
CA ALA A 932 -29.39 16.39 -1.74
C ALA A 932 -28.04 15.82 -1.24
N ASN A 933 -27.26 15.21 -2.13
CA ASN A 933 -25.95 14.61 -1.79
C ASN A 933 -24.88 15.69 -1.57
N ASP A 934 -24.99 16.79 -2.30
CA ASP A 934 -24.13 17.95 -2.22
C ASP A 934 -24.21 18.68 -0.87
N TYR A 935 -25.40 18.72 -0.26
CA TYR A 935 -25.58 19.28 1.07
C TYR A 935 -25.16 18.33 2.19
N ALA A 936 -25.08 17.01 1.94
CA ALA A 936 -24.68 16.02 2.95
C ALA A 936 -23.22 16.20 3.40
N SER A 937 -22.32 16.64 2.50
CA SER A 937 -20.91 16.90 2.82
C SER A 937 -20.73 18.08 3.80
N LEU A 938 -21.71 18.97 3.90
CA LEU A 938 -21.69 20.14 4.79
C LEU A 938 -22.12 19.80 6.22
N LEU A 939 -22.84 18.68 6.42
CA LEU A 939 -23.38 18.30 7.74
C LEU A 939 -22.27 17.96 8.74
N GLY A 940 -21.19 17.30 8.32
CA GLY A 940 -20.03 16.98 9.17
C GLY A 940 -19.45 18.20 9.90
N PRO A 941 -18.92 19.20 9.17
CA PRO A 941 -18.38 20.40 9.81
C PRO A 941 -19.46 21.27 10.47
N ALA A 942 -20.71 21.26 10.00
CA ALA A 942 -21.81 21.99 10.63
C ALA A 942 -22.17 21.41 12.01
N VAL A 943 -22.27 20.08 12.16
CA VAL A 943 -22.51 19.40 13.44
C VAL A 943 -21.39 19.71 14.43
N LYS A 944 -20.13 19.68 13.98
CA LYS A 944 -18.98 20.07 14.81
C LYS A 944 -19.04 21.53 15.26
N SER A 945 -19.61 22.43 14.45
CA SER A 945 -19.78 23.84 14.83
C SER A 945 -20.82 24.06 15.94
N GLY A 946 -21.77 23.13 16.08
CA GLY A 946 -22.88 23.21 17.04
C GLY A 946 -23.95 24.26 16.70
N ASP A 947 -23.87 24.95 15.56
CA ASP A 947 -24.84 25.99 15.17
C ASP A 947 -26.11 25.37 14.57
N ARG A 948 -27.20 25.39 15.35
CA ARG A 948 -28.47 24.74 15.00
C ARG A 948 -29.12 25.29 13.75
N ASP A 949 -29.04 26.60 13.54
CA ASP A 949 -29.70 27.25 12.41
C ASP A 949 -29.02 26.84 11.09
N ILE A 950 -27.69 26.74 11.10
CA ILE A 950 -26.92 26.24 9.94
C ILE A 950 -27.30 24.79 9.64
N ILE A 951 -27.35 23.93 10.66
CA ILE A 951 -27.72 22.51 10.51
C ILE A 951 -29.15 22.38 9.96
N GLN A 952 -30.11 23.10 10.52
CA GLN A 952 -31.50 23.07 10.07
C GLN A 952 -31.66 23.57 8.64
N ASN A 953 -30.98 24.66 8.26
CA ASN A 953 -31.06 25.19 6.90
C ASN A 953 -30.47 24.19 5.88
N ILE A 954 -29.34 23.54 6.22
CA ILE A 954 -28.75 22.47 5.39
C ILE A 954 -29.72 21.29 5.23
N LEU A 955 -30.37 20.84 6.30
CA LEU A 955 -31.35 19.75 6.25
C LEU A 955 -32.62 20.14 5.46
N GLN A 956 -33.12 21.37 5.62
CA GLN A 956 -34.27 21.90 4.85
C GLN A 956 -33.98 21.98 3.34
N LYS A 957 -32.70 22.13 2.96
CA LYS A 957 -32.25 22.06 1.57
C LYS A 957 -32.13 20.62 1.04
N GLY A 958 -32.53 19.62 1.81
CA GLY A 958 -32.62 18.22 1.39
C GLY A 958 -31.34 17.40 1.61
N ALA A 959 -30.44 17.82 2.50
CA ALA A 959 -29.22 17.08 2.78
C ALA A 959 -29.49 15.62 3.17
N ASN A 960 -28.83 14.67 2.50
CA ASN A 960 -28.97 13.25 2.81
C ASN A 960 -28.19 12.88 4.10
N ALA A 961 -28.89 12.86 5.24
CA ALA A 961 -28.28 12.56 6.54
C ALA A 961 -27.73 11.12 6.65
N ALA A 962 -28.19 10.16 5.83
CA ALA A 962 -27.66 8.79 5.80
C ALA A 962 -26.24 8.72 5.24
N LYS A 963 -25.85 9.67 4.39
CA LYS A 963 -24.50 9.76 3.79
C LYS A 963 -23.58 10.74 4.52
N ALA A 964 -24.09 11.42 5.56
CA ALA A 964 -23.32 12.38 6.31
C ALA A 964 -22.30 11.68 7.22
N VAL A 965 -21.06 12.15 7.17
CA VAL A 965 -19.96 11.63 7.99
C VAL A 965 -19.31 12.75 8.78
N ASP A 966 -18.71 12.40 9.91
CA ASP A 966 -17.88 13.29 10.72
C ASP A 966 -16.53 13.58 10.02
N MET A 967 -15.67 14.36 10.69
CA MET A 967 -14.34 14.71 10.16
C MET A 967 -13.38 13.50 10.07
N ASN A 968 -13.70 12.39 10.72
CA ASN A 968 -12.94 11.13 10.66
C ASN A 968 -13.51 10.17 9.61
N GLY A 969 -14.63 10.50 8.97
CA GLY A 969 -15.34 9.65 8.03
C GLY A 969 -16.23 8.59 8.69
N ASP A 970 -16.53 8.72 9.98
CA ASP A 970 -17.52 7.89 10.67
C ASP A 970 -18.93 8.46 10.43
N PRO A 971 -20.01 7.64 10.47
CA PRO A 971 -21.37 8.14 10.34
C PRO A 971 -21.66 9.28 11.33
N ILE A 972 -22.32 10.34 10.88
CA ILE A 972 -22.42 11.61 11.65
C ILE A 972 -23.05 11.44 13.04
N LEU A 973 -23.91 10.43 13.23
CA LEU A 973 -24.54 10.13 14.51
C LEU A 973 -23.52 9.79 15.62
N PHE A 974 -22.35 9.26 15.29
CA PHE A 974 -21.29 8.99 16.28
C PHE A 974 -20.76 10.27 16.94
N GLU A 975 -20.63 11.36 16.17
CA GLU A 975 -20.19 12.66 16.71
C GLU A 975 -21.25 13.26 17.64
N VAL A 976 -22.52 13.06 17.32
CA VAL A 976 -23.65 13.54 18.13
C VAL A 976 -23.77 12.79 19.45
N VAL A 977 -23.49 11.48 19.46
CA VAL A 977 -23.41 10.69 20.70
C VAL A 977 -22.30 11.23 21.60
N LYS A 978 -21.10 11.50 21.05
CA LYS A 978 -19.98 12.10 21.82
C LYS A 978 -20.31 13.48 22.39
N SER A 979 -21.01 14.31 21.61
CA SER A 979 -21.39 15.66 22.05
C SER A 979 -22.49 15.64 23.12
N GLY A 980 -23.27 14.55 23.22
CA GLY A 980 -24.37 14.41 24.18
C GLY A 980 -25.66 15.09 23.73
N ASP A 981 -25.80 15.41 22.44
CA ASP A 981 -26.88 16.23 21.92
C ASP A 981 -28.06 15.39 21.40
N VAL A 982 -28.96 15.01 22.30
CA VAL A 982 -30.10 14.14 22.00
C VAL A 982 -31.07 14.75 20.99
N GLU A 983 -31.29 16.07 21.06
CA GLU A 983 -32.23 16.73 20.16
C GLU A 983 -31.66 16.83 18.74
N LEU A 984 -30.33 17.02 18.59
CA LEU A 984 -29.67 16.91 17.29
C LEU A 984 -29.78 15.50 16.72
N PHE A 985 -29.67 14.50 17.58
CA PHE A 985 -29.77 13.11 17.19
C PHE A 985 -31.16 12.76 16.65
N LYS A 986 -32.21 13.14 17.38
CA LYS A 986 -33.60 12.99 16.94
C LYS A 986 -33.84 13.71 15.61
N LEU A 987 -33.30 14.93 15.46
CA LEU A 987 -33.40 15.70 14.22
C LEU A 987 -32.74 14.98 13.03
N LEU A 988 -31.52 14.46 13.19
CA LEU A 988 -30.82 13.74 12.13
C LEU A 988 -31.47 12.39 11.79
N LEU A 989 -31.99 11.67 12.78
CA LEU A 989 -32.79 10.46 12.54
C LEU A 989 -34.06 10.78 11.75
N THR A 990 -34.75 11.87 12.08
CA THR A 990 -35.93 12.34 11.33
C THR A 990 -35.56 12.71 9.89
N ALA A 991 -34.34 13.22 9.69
CA ALA A 991 -33.78 13.49 8.37
C ALA A 991 -33.22 12.25 7.64
N GLY A 992 -33.42 11.04 8.18
CA GLY A 992 -33.07 9.78 7.54
C GLY A 992 -31.65 9.27 7.81
N ALA A 993 -30.96 9.76 8.85
CA ALA A 993 -29.69 9.18 9.28
C ALA A 993 -29.86 7.71 9.69
N ASP A 994 -28.91 6.86 9.32
CA ASP A 994 -28.98 5.42 9.57
C ASP A 994 -28.53 5.07 11.01
N PRO A 995 -29.43 4.60 11.90
CA PRO A 995 -29.08 4.20 13.27
C PRO A 995 -28.29 2.89 13.33
N TYR A 996 -28.22 2.13 12.23
CA TYR A 996 -27.54 0.84 12.14
C TYR A 996 -26.09 0.95 11.64
N ALA A 997 -25.68 2.14 11.22
CA ALA A 997 -24.36 2.35 10.64
C ALA A 997 -23.26 2.02 11.66
N THR A 998 -22.22 1.34 11.18
CA THR A 998 -21.01 1.08 11.95
C THR A 998 -19.93 2.10 11.62
N ASN A 999 -19.15 2.50 12.62
CA ASN A 999 -17.97 3.30 12.37
C ASN A 999 -16.83 2.47 11.73
N LYS A 1000 -15.70 3.11 11.43
CA LYS A 1000 -14.54 2.45 10.80
C LYS A 1000 -13.93 1.27 11.57
N LYS A 1001 -14.28 1.09 12.85
CA LYS A 1001 -13.84 -0.02 13.71
C LYS A 1001 -14.87 -1.16 13.79
N GLY A 1002 -15.88 -1.15 12.92
CA GLY A 1002 -17.01 -2.09 12.96
C GLY A 1002 -17.92 -1.90 14.17
N LYS A 1003 -17.78 -0.80 14.91
CA LYS A 1003 -18.54 -0.55 16.13
C LYS A 1003 -19.90 0.02 15.78
N THR A 1004 -20.97 -0.54 16.34
CA THR A 1004 -22.32 0.03 16.19
C THR A 1004 -22.50 1.27 17.08
N LEU A 1005 -23.49 2.09 16.74
CA LEU A 1005 -23.86 3.26 17.52
C LEU A 1005 -24.31 2.87 18.94
N LEU A 1006 -24.97 1.72 19.10
CA LEU A 1006 -25.36 1.16 20.40
C LEU A 1006 -24.14 0.84 21.28
N MET A 1007 -23.09 0.25 20.70
CA MET A 1007 -21.84 0.03 21.42
C MET A 1007 -21.13 1.35 21.75
N ALA A 1008 -21.27 2.39 20.92
CA ALA A 1008 -20.69 3.71 21.15
C ALA A 1008 -21.20 4.30 22.46
N VAL A 1009 -22.51 4.28 22.65
CA VAL A 1009 -23.20 4.73 23.86
C VAL A 1009 -22.78 3.93 25.10
N ILE A 1010 -22.57 2.61 24.99
CA ILE A 1010 -22.12 1.78 26.11
C ILE A 1010 -20.65 2.07 26.50
N GLU A 1011 -19.79 2.43 25.55
CA GLU A 1011 -18.37 2.68 25.82
C GLU A 1011 -18.09 4.04 26.44
N ASP A 1012 -18.75 5.09 25.95
CA ASP A 1012 -18.51 6.51 26.27
C ASP A 1012 -19.14 6.89 27.62
N GLN A 1013 -18.75 6.19 28.69
CA GLN A 1013 -19.23 6.48 30.05
C GLN A 1013 -18.47 7.67 30.64
N ASN A 1014 -18.70 8.86 30.10
CA ASN A 1014 -18.46 10.08 30.85
C ASN A 1014 -19.44 10.10 32.04
N ARG A 1015 -18.97 9.71 33.24
CA ARG A 1015 -19.80 9.54 34.47
C ARG A 1015 -20.69 10.74 34.85
N LYS A 1016 -20.56 11.89 34.19
CA LYS A 1016 -21.37 13.10 34.38
C LYS A 1016 -22.62 13.19 33.49
N ARG A 1017 -22.83 12.27 32.51
CA ARG A 1017 -23.96 12.32 31.55
C ARG A 1017 -24.77 11.01 31.47
N ALA A 1018 -24.78 10.21 32.53
CA ALA A 1018 -25.38 8.87 32.54
C ALA A 1018 -26.86 8.83 32.09
N ASP A 1019 -27.65 9.86 32.40
CA ASP A 1019 -29.06 9.90 32.00
C ASP A 1019 -29.24 10.14 30.49
N VAL A 1020 -28.34 10.93 29.89
CA VAL A 1020 -28.32 11.22 28.44
C VAL A 1020 -27.90 9.97 27.66
N ASP A 1021 -26.89 9.25 28.11
CA ASP A 1021 -26.45 8.00 27.47
C ASP A 1021 -27.55 6.94 27.51
N LYS A 1022 -28.30 6.85 28.62
CA LYS A 1022 -29.47 5.97 28.70
C LYS A 1022 -30.59 6.40 27.75
N GLU A 1023 -30.79 7.70 27.53
CA GLU A 1023 -31.76 8.17 26.54
C GLU A 1023 -31.35 7.77 25.12
N PHE A 1024 -30.08 7.98 24.73
CA PHE A 1024 -29.55 7.49 23.44
C PHE A 1024 -29.70 5.98 23.28
N PHE A 1025 -29.34 5.23 24.32
CA PHE A 1025 -29.46 3.78 24.33
C PHE A 1025 -30.91 3.34 24.11
N ASN A 1026 -31.86 3.92 24.85
CA ASN A 1026 -33.28 3.60 24.72
C ASN A 1026 -33.85 3.99 23.35
N LEU A 1027 -33.43 5.13 22.80
CA LEU A 1027 -33.79 5.53 21.43
C LEU A 1027 -33.32 4.49 20.41
N LEU A 1028 -32.09 3.99 20.57
CA LEU A 1028 -31.49 3.00 19.66
C LEU A 1028 -32.06 1.60 19.81
N LEU A 1029 -32.55 1.21 20.99
CA LEU A 1029 -33.19 -0.09 21.20
C LEU A 1029 -34.49 -0.31 20.40
N ASN A 1030 -35.07 0.76 19.85
CA ASN A 1030 -36.21 0.66 18.94
C ASN A 1030 -35.80 0.25 17.51
N TYR A 1031 -34.49 0.15 17.25
CA TYR A 1031 -33.90 -0.20 15.97
C TYR A 1031 -33.14 -1.54 16.12
N ASN A 1032 -33.61 -2.61 15.47
CA ASN A 1032 -33.26 -4.03 15.75
C ASN A 1032 -31.89 -4.54 15.22
N ASN A 1033 -30.74 -4.01 15.69
CA ASN A 1033 -29.43 -4.61 15.35
C ASN A 1033 -28.51 -4.83 16.57
N LEU A 1034 -28.95 -5.70 17.49
CA LEU A 1034 -28.33 -5.87 18.82
C LEU A 1034 -27.13 -6.84 18.85
N ASN A 1035 -27.01 -7.73 17.85
CA ASN A 1035 -26.06 -8.87 17.87
C ASN A 1035 -24.84 -8.69 16.93
N VAL A 1036 -24.60 -7.48 16.42
CA VAL A 1036 -23.40 -7.20 15.60
C VAL A 1036 -22.16 -7.26 16.49
N THR A 1037 -21.07 -7.85 16.00
CA THR A 1037 -19.75 -7.79 16.65
C THR A 1037 -18.82 -6.81 15.94
N CYS A 1038 -17.89 -6.20 16.68
CA CYS A 1038 -16.85 -5.35 16.09
C CYS A 1038 -15.61 -6.18 15.66
N ASP A 1039 -15.12 -5.96 14.44
CA ASP A 1039 -14.18 -6.84 13.73
C ASP A 1039 -12.70 -6.64 14.12
N GLN A 1040 -12.31 -5.45 14.58
CA GLN A 1040 -10.89 -5.06 14.60
C GLN A 1040 -10.22 -4.94 15.98
N GLN A 1041 -10.95 -5.02 17.10
CA GLN A 1041 -10.32 -4.79 18.42
C GLN A 1041 -10.70 -5.79 19.50
N TYR A 1042 -11.92 -6.33 19.49
CA TYR A 1042 -12.39 -7.17 20.60
C TYR A 1042 -13.29 -8.35 20.19
N ASN A 1043 -13.79 -8.41 18.94
CA ASN A 1043 -14.83 -9.37 18.53
C ASN A 1043 -15.98 -9.45 19.55
N MET A 1044 -16.42 -8.28 20.04
CA MET A 1044 -17.43 -8.15 21.08
C MET A 1044 -18.72 -7.57 20.51
N ASP A 1045 -19.86 -8.08 20.98
CA ASP A 1045 -21.19 -7.55 20.75
C ASP A 1045 -21.57 -6.53 21.85
N ALA A 1046 -22.75 -5.90 21.72
CA ALA A 1046 -23.22 -4.91 22.69
C ALA A 1046 -23.36 -5.48 24.11
N LEU A 1047 -23.73 -6.76 24.26
CA LEU A 1047 -23.89 -7.43 25.55
C LEU A 1047 -22.52 -7.67 26.21
N MET A 1048 -21.53 -8.14 25.45
CA MET A 1048 -20.15 -8.31 25.91
C MET A 1048 -19.52 -6.97 26.32
N PHE A 1049 -19.80 -5.88 25.60
CA PHE A 1049 -19.40 -4.53 26.01
C PHE A 1049 -20.05 -4.12 27.34
N ALA A 1050 -21.35 -4.38 27.51
CA ALA A 1050 -22.06 -4.08 28.76
C ALA A 1050 -21.53 -4.90 29.95
N ILE A 1051 -21.24 -6.19 29.73
CA ILE A 1051 -20.61 -7.09 30.71
C ILE A 1051 -19.21 -6.60 31.07
N LYS A 1052 -18.37 -6.25 30.09
CA LYS A 1052 -17.03 -5.70 30.33
C LYS A 1052 -17.06 -4.46 31.22
N LYS A 1053 -18.08 -3.61 31.06
CA LYS A 1053 -18.28 -2.39 31.86
C LYS A 1053 -18.93 -2.63 33.23
N LYS A 1054 -19.44 -3.84 33.49
CA LYS A 1054 -20.16 -4.23 34.72
C LYS A 1054 -21.40 -3.37 35.00
N ASP A 1055 -22.09 -2.92 33.95
CA ASP A 1055 -23.25 -2.02 34.08
C ASP A 1055 -24.58 -2.80 34.07
N HIS A 1056 -25.26 -2.85 35.23
CA HIS A 1056 -26.50 -3.60 35.39
C HIS A 1056 -27.61 -3.15 34.42
N PHE A 1057 -27.73 -1.85 34.16
CA PHE A 1057 -28.83 -1.32 33.36
C PHE A 1057 -28.75 -1.80 31.91
N TYR A 1058 -27.56 -1.67 31.29
CA TYR A 1058 -27.36 -2.10 29.90
C TYR A 1058 -27.48 -3.62 29.75
N ILE A 1059 -26.91 -4.40 30.68
CA ILE A 1059 -26.97 -5.86 30.65
C ILE A 1059 -28.43 -6.34 30.76
N GLU A 1060 -29.18 -5.87 31.77
CA GLU A 1060 -30.56 -6.28 31.99
C GLU A 1060 -31.46 -5.91 30.81
N THR A 1061 -31.29 -4.70 30.26
CA THR A 1061 -32.13 -4.21 29.17
C THR A 1061 -31.87 -4.95 27.86
N LEU A 1062 -30.61 -5.26 27.53
CA LEU A 1062 -30.24 -6.06 26.36
C LEU A 1062 -30.80 -7.48 26.46
N LEU A 1063 -30.68 -8.12 27.63
CA LEU A 1063 -31.22 -9.46 27.85
C LEU A 1063 -32.75 -9.50 27.71
N LYS A 1064 -33.47 -8.49 28.23
CA LYS A 1064 -34.93 -8.37 28.06
C LYS A 1064 -35.37 -8.19 26.61
N LYS A 1065 -34.52 -7.61 25.76
CA LYS A 1065 -34.79 -7.40 24.33
C LYS A 1065 -34.49 -8.64 23.47
N GLY A 1066 -34.04 -9.74 24.06
CA GLY A 1066 -33.85 -11.02 23.36
C GLY A 1066 -32.55 -11.09 22.56
N VAL A 1067 -31.48 -10.45 23.02
CA VAL A 1067 -30.12 -10.62 22.46
C VAL A 1067 -29.74 -12.10 22.48
N ASP A 1068 -29.29 -12.62 21.35
CA ASP A 1068 -28.89 -14.02 21.22
C ASP A 1068 -27.48 -14.19 21.78
N LEU A 1069 -27.27 -15.24 22.57
CA LEU A 1069 -25.96 -15.62 23.12
C LEU A 1069 -25.14 -16.38 22.07
N SER A 1070 -25.09 -15.87 20.84
CA SER A 1070 -24.32 -16.44 19.72
C SER A 1070 -22.83 -16.66 20.06
N HIS A 1071 -22.31 -15.88 21.01
CA HIS A 1071 -20.96 -15.96 21.55
C HIS A 1071 -20.95 -16.60 22.95
N ARG A 1072 -21.77 -17.64 23.13
CA ARG A 1072 -22.08 -18.26 24.44
C ARG A 1072 -20.83 -18.52 25.28
N ASP A 1073 -19.80 -19.12 24.70
CA ASP A 1073 -18.62 -19.53 25.46
C ASP A 1073 -17.76 -18.33 25.89
N ALA A 1074 -17.60 -17.33 25.02
CA ALA A 1074 -16.88 -16.10 25.34
C ALA A 1074 -17.62 -15.27 26.41
N THR A 1075 -18.94 -15.10 26.25
CA THR A 1075 -19.78 -14.39 27.22
C THR A 1075 -19.81 -15.10 28.58
N ARG A 1076 -19.87 -16.44 28.59
CA ARG A 1076 -19.75 -17.25 29.81
C ARG A 1076 -18.39 -17.03 30.48
N ALA A 1077 -17.30 -17.15 29.72
CA ALA A 1077 -15.95 -17.01 30.25
C ALA A 1077 -15.72 -15.60 30.87
N MET A 1078 -16.24 -14.54 30.24
CA MET A 1078 -16.16 -13.18 30.77
C MET A 1078 -16.90 -13.02 32.11
N LEU A 1079 -18.11 -13.59 32.23
CA LEU A 1079 -18.89 -13.56 33.47
C LEU A 1079 -18.20 -14.37 34.58
N GLU A 1080 -17.70 -15.56 34.26
CA GLU A 1080 -16.97 -16.41 35.22
C GLU A 1080 -15.71 -15.73 35.74
N ALA A 1081 -14.91 -15.10 34.86
CA ALA A 1081 -13.73 -14.34 35.24
C ALA A 1081 -14.07 -13.16 36.16
N GLN A 1082 -15.14 -12.41 35.86
CA GLN A 1082 -15.54 -11.27 36.68
C GLN A 1082 -16.12 -11.67 38.05
N ILE A 1083 -16.78 -12.84 38.16
CA ILE A 1083 -17.24 -13.39 39.43
C ILE A 1083 -16.04 -13.79 40.30
N ALA A 1084 -15.02 -14.43 39.71
CA ALA A 1084 -13.80 -14.79 40.40
C ALA A 1084 -13.07 -13.55 40.96
N ASP A 1085 -12.99 -12.47 40.16
CA ASP A 1085 -12.36 -11.20 40.55
C ASP A 1085 -13.14 -10.41 41.62
N ALA A 1086 -14.47 -10.44 41.58
CA ALA A 1086 -15.32 -9.61 42.44
C ALA A 1086 -15.47 -10.14 43.88
N GLY A 1087 -15.22 -11.44 44.10
CA GLY A 1087 -15.41 -12.12 45.38
C GLY A 1087 -16.88 -12.45 45.69
N ALA A 1088 -17.12 -13.52 46.46
CA ALA A 1088 -18.46 -14.10 46.66
C ALA A 1088 -19.50 -13.16 47.31
N ASN A 1089 -19.07 -12.07 47.97
CA ASN A 1089 -19.94 -11.12 48.66
C ASN A 1089 -20.27 -9.85 47.83
N ASN A 1090 -19.86 -9.78 46.56
CA ASN A 1090 -20.13 -8.62 45.71
C ASN A 1090 -21.54 -8.70 45.06
N PRO A 1091 -22.38 -7.65 45.15
CA PRO A 1091 -23.70 -7.62 44.51
C PRO A 1091 -23.66 -7.89 42.99
N TYR A 1092 -22.61 -7.46 42.30
CA TYR A 1092 -22.39 -7.74 40.88
C TYR A 1092 -22.12 -9.24 40.64
N ALA A 1093 -21.36 -9.90 41.53
CA ALA A 1093 -21.09 -11.34 41.42
C ALA A 1093 -22.37 -12.18 41.56
N SER A 1094 -23.29 -11.76 42.44
CA SER A 1094 -24.61 -12.38 42.57
C SER A 1094 -25.46 -12.20 41.30
N PHE A 1095 -25.47 -11.00 40.73
CA PHE A 1095 -26.15 -10.69 39.46
C PHE A 1095 -25.58 -11.51 38.29
N ALA A 1096 -24.25 -11.52 38.11
CA ALA A 1096 -23.58 -12.29 37.07
C ALA A 1096 -23.80 -13.81 37.23
N SER A 1097 -23.79 -14.33 38.47
CA SER A 1097 -24.10 -15.74 38.75
C SER A 1097 -25.55 -16.10 38.38
N THR A 1098 -26.48 -15.17 38.59
CA THR A 1098 -27.88 -15.33 38.17
C THR A 1098 -28.00 -15.40 36.65
N ILE A 1099 -27.27 -14.55 35.91
CA ILE A 1099 -27.23 -14.60 34.44
C ILE A 1099 -26.71 -15.97 33.95
N LEU A 1100 -25.60 -16.47 34.52
CA LEU A 1100 -25.05 -17.79 34.19
C LEU A 1100 -26.05 -18.93 34.46
N LYS A 1101 -26.76 -18.89 35.59
CA LYS A 1101 -27.74 -19.92 35.95
C LYS A 1101 -28.98 -19.88 35.06
N THR A 1102 -29.49 -18.69 34.75
CA THR A 1102 -30.77 -18.55 34.04
C THR A 1102 -30.61 -18.74 32.53
N PHE A 1103 -29.59 -18.12 31.92
CA PHE A 1103 -29.46 -18.08 30.46
C PHE A 1103 -28.55 -19.16 29.87
N PHE A 1104 -27.66 -19.78 30.68
CA PHE A 1104 -26.73 -20.80 30.17
C PHE A 1104 -27.06 -22.24 30.59
N SER A 1105 -28.11 -22.47 31.38
CA SER A 1105 -28.50 -23.81 31.88
C SER A 1105 -29.46 -24.59 30.96
N GLY A 1106 -29.92 -24.00 29.85
CA GLY A 1106 -30.72 -24.70 28.83
C GLY A 1106 -32.24 -24.74 29.08
N SER A 1107 -32.77 -24.01 30.06
CA SER A 1107 -34.20 -23.70 30.11
C SER A 1107 -34.52 -22.53 29.18
N LYS A 1108 -35.61 -22.64 28.41
CA LYS A 1108 -36.08 -21.65 27.42
C LYS A 1108 -36.10 -20.21 27.92
#